data_AF-A0A1R0X2X0-F1
#
_entry.id   AF-A0A1R0X2X0-F1
#
_cell.length_a   1.000
_cell.length_b   1.000
_cell.length_c   1.000
_cell.angle_alpha   90.00
_cell.angle_beta   90.00
_cell.angle_gamma   90.00
#
_symmetry.space_group_name_H-M   'P 1'
#
loop_
_entity.id
_entity.type
_entity.pdbx_description
1 polymer ?
#
loop_
_entity_poly.entity_id
_entity_poly.type
_entity_poly.pdbx_seq_one_letter_code
_entity_poly.pdbx_strand_id
1 'polypeptide(L)'
;MDVKLTLNLRSPTAAEAPEDVTERIASATKRKKAAEETIADAWIRILALKNTDADRDKLLAVKDAMDTGVTGRHPSSVGKRFSKAEAMRIYEDLRVSIREERLRSMVAKTPANYFLIDNERLLARLNDRLRKETEVAVDTETTGVDVYTDVIVGLSLTLPSVSIPPLAEKGMHVYIPVSHDEGEQLSRDYVLQELRWFLYSADIGKVLHNAIFDIAMFRRHGSDLRGVIWDTMVAMHLLNENEPSFRLKDLAPKYLGVESDTFAELFGKTPFNEMPLDIALAYAAKDTDLTWRMYQFQRKHFASLPTVLEYYETVEVPLLYVIVDLEANGYILDLDFAKEYGEQLSARAKELHTKLIGVLAKHHEGDGELNLNSTPQMKAVLSKEIGRDIPNMDAKKTLKPLGREFEIIADLLEYRKITKLSGTYIDALPTKQNPTTKRWHSRFNPMGTVTGRFSSGKDEDAADSNQFNVQNQPEEARKMFLAPAGKVLVSADFKAQEIRCTAYMSGEPVLIEAFEKGIDPYANMASMYYKRPYHEVYKLPNGEDTPERKAMKVVWLATLYGMSDFSLADMLGLKKPEATAFKEELFGSMPKLSAWLKANEEHVAKYGFVWADKQQRKRRLPDGKLKRKEIPYGKWNDPKYEEWRKHNGKINRAMRQGTNARVQGSSAVQTKVTMIKAHEACEDREGWALWGTIHDELVFELPEEFTREDIAVIERIMTQSYSWGNVANGTDIAIMLRWGKGVTPDEWFKNKEAA
;
A
#
# COMPACT_ATOMS: atom_id res chain seq x y z
N MET A 1 36.47 63.31 39.77
CA MET A 1 35.62 62.87 40.88
C MET A 1 36.12 61.50 41.31
N ASP A 2 36.80 61.47 42.45
CA ASP A 2 37.25 60.25 43.14
C ASP A 2 36.04 59.42 43.57
N VAL A 3 35.96 58.16 43.14
CA VAL A 3 35.15 57.16 43.84
C VAL A 3 35.95 55.86 44.01
N LYS A 4 36.34 55.69 45.26
CA LYS A 4 37.01 54.58 45.96
C LYS A 4 36.61 53.16 45.52
N LEU A 5 37.63 52.33 45.32
CA LEU A 5 37.56 50.87 45.44
C LEU A 5 37.28 50.48 46.90
N THR A 6 36.15 49.81 47.16
CA THR A 6 35.89 49.09 48.41
C THR A 6 36.13 47.59 48.20
N LEU A 7 37.24 47.10 48.75
CA LEU A 7 37.51 45.67 48.94
C LEU A 7 36.59 45.17 50.07
N ASN A 8 35.51 44.46 49.71
CA ASN A 8 34.76 43.66 50.68
C ASN A 8 35.57 42.40 51.02
N LEU A 9 36.49 42.52 51.97
CA LEU A 9 37.07 41.36 52.66
C LEU A 9 35.99 40.76 53.55
N ARG A 10 35.38 39.64 53.13
CA ARG A 10 34.62 38.79 54.04
C ARG A 10 35.58 38.15 55.03
N SER A 11 35.47 38.51 56.31
CA SER A 11 36.04 37.73 57.40
C SER A 11 35.36 36.37 57.49
N PRO A 12 36.07 35.29 57.84
CA PRO A 12 35.53 33.94 57.81
C PRO A 12 34.65 33.69 59.03
N THR A 13 33.34 33.62 58.84
CA THR A 13 32.43 33.06 59.84
C THR A 13 32.35 31.55 59.66
N ALA A 14 32.77 30.83 60.70
CA ALA A 14 32.69 29.38 60.80
C ALA A 14 31.23 28.91 60.81
N ALA A 15 30.89 28.08 59.82
CA ALA A 15 29.90 26.98 59.79
C ALA A 15 29.19 26.94 58.43
N GLU A 16 29.92 26.65 57.35
CA GLU A 16 29.29 26.08 56.15
C GLU A 16 29.01 24.59 56.46
N ALA A 17 27.75 24.18 56.31
CA ALA A 17 27.33 22.80 56.53
C ALA A 17 28.13 21.84 55.63
N PRO A 18 28.45 20.61 56.10
CA PRO A 18 29.29 19.67 55.36
C PRO A 18 28.76 19.33 53.96
N GLU A 19 27.47 19.49 53.67
CA GLU A 19 26.89 19.22 52.35
C GLU A 19 27.44 20.13 51.22
N ASP A 20 27.66 21.43 51.44
CA ASP A 20 28.10 22.37 50.38
C ASP A 20 29.59 22.18 50.01
N VAL A 21 30.43 21.84 50.99
CA VAL A 21 31.84 21.48 50.74
C VAL A 21 31.96 20.13 50.04
N THR A 22 31.12 19.16 50.40
CA THR A 22 31.14 17.83 49.77
C THR A 22 30.61 17.87 48.34
N GLU A 23 29.59 18.69 48.04
CA GLU A 23 29.13 18.95 46.67
C GLU A 23 30.18 19.71 45.85
N ARG A 24 30.86 20.70 46.43
CA ARG A 24 31.96 21.41 45.77
C ARG A 24 33.14 20.48 45.47
N ILE A 25 33.54 19.64 46.41
CA ILE A 25 34.61 18.63 46.22
C ILE A 25 34.18 17.57 45.22
N ALA A 26 32.94 17.07 45.26
CA ALA A 26 32.42 16.11 44.28
C ALA A 26 32.34 16.72 42.87
N SER A 27 31.96 18.00 42.77
CA SER A 27 31.94 18.74 41.50
C SER A 27 33.37 18.99 40.97
N ALA A 28 34.32 19.32 41.84
CA ALA A 28 35.73 19.50 41.50
C ALA A 28 36.40 18.18 41.09
N THR A 29 36.05 17.08 41.77
CA THR A 29 36.52 15.72 41.47
C THR A 29 35.92 15.21 40.15
N LYS A 30 34.62 15.47 39.88
CA LYS A 30 34.00 15.21 38.58
C LYS A 30 34.65 16.03 37.46
N ARG A 31 34.99 17.30 37.70
CA ARG A 31 35.69 18.17 36.72
C ARG A 31 37.12 17.70 36.46
N LYS A 32 37.85 17.24 37.49
CA LYS A 32 39.21 16.68 37.34
C LYS A 32 39.21 15.36 36.57
N LYS A 33 38.29 14.44 36.91
CA LYS A 33 38.12 13.16 36.21
C LYS A 33 37.64 13.31 34.76
N ALA A 34 36.92 14.40 34.46
CA ALA A 34 36.51 14.77 33.11
C ALA A 34 37.65 15.36 32.25
N ALA A 35 38.72 15.87 32.88
CA ALA A 35 39.90 16.42 32.21
C ALA A 35 40.98 15.35 31.90
N GLU A 36 40.96 14.22 32.60
CA GLU A 36 41.92 13.10 32.46
C GLU A 36 41.38 11.91 31.62
N GLU A 37 40.10 11.92 31.21
CA GLU A 37 39.48 10.84 30.42
C GLU A 37 40.01 10.84 28.97
N THR A 38 40.61 9.72 28.54
CA THR A 38 41.06 9.56 27.16
C THR A 38 39.87 9.41 26.20
N ILE A 39 40.07 9.66 24.90
CA ILE A 39 39.02 9.43 23.89
C ILE A 39 38.60 7.95 23.82
N ALA A 40 39.54 7.03 24.02
CA ALA A 40 39.25 5.60 24.08
C ALA A 40 38.32 5.27 25.27
N ASP A 41 38.61 5.81 26.45
CA ASP A 41 37.76 5.63 27.64
C ASP A 41 36.39 6.28 27.48
N ALA A 42 36.34 7.44 26.81
CA ALA A 42 35.09 8.12 26.51
C ALA A 42 34.20 7.27 25.57
N TRP A 43 34.76 6.61 24.56
CA TRP A 43 34.01 5.71 23.67
C TRP A 43 33.46 4.48 24.39
N ILE A 44 34.26 3.83 25.25
CA ILE A 44 33.81 2.71 26.07
C ILE A 44 32.59 3.12 26.90
N ARG A 45 32.67 4.28 27.57
CA ARG A 45 31.55 4.81 28.36
C ARG A 45 30.34 5.15 27.50
N ILE A 46 30.51 5.84 26.36
CA ILE A 46 29.41 6.28 25.49
C ILE A 46 28.66 5.08 24.91
N LEU A 47 29.38 4.04 24.48
CA LEU A 47 28.78 2.83 23.91
C LEU A 47 28.12 1.94 24.97
N ALA A 48 28.56 2.02 26.23
CA ALA A 48 27.93 1.34 27.36
C ALA A 48 26.65 2.02 27.89
N LEU A 49 26.32 3.23 27.42
CA LEU A 49 25.03 3.87 27.73
C LEU A 49 23.87 3.09 27.10
N LYS A 50 22.65 3.30 27.62
CA LYS A 50 21.42 2.80 26.99
C LYS A 50 21.23 3.53 25.64
N ASN A 51 21.58 2.85 24.56
CA ASN A 51 21.46 3.32 23.19
C ASN A 51 20.47 2.43 22.44
N THR A 52 19.68 3.02 21.54
CA THR A 52 18.96 2.24 20.52
C THR A 52 19.97 1.67 19.52
N ASP A 53 19.59 0.64 18.76
CA ASP A 53 20.47 0.07 17.73
C ASP A 53 20.89 1.14 16.71
N ALA A 54 19.93 1.97 16.28
CA ALA A 54 20.20 3.10 15.38
C ALA A 54 21.17 4.14 15.97
N ASP A 55 21.06 4.48 17.25
CA ASP A 55 22.03 5.38 17.90
C ASP A 55 23.41 4.74 17.97
N ARG A 56 23.47 3.43 18.21
CA ARG A 56 24.73 2.68 18.30
C ARG A 56 25.46 2.67 16.96
N ASP A 57 24.74 2.46 15.86
CA ASP A 57 25.33 2.47 14.51
C ASP A 57 25.93 3.85 14.17
N LYS A 58 25.21 4.93 14.48
CA LYS A 58 25.71 6.31 14.30
C LYS A 58 26.98 6.57 15.10
N LEU A 59 27.00 6.14 16.35
CA LEU A 59 28.17 6.29 17.23
C LEU A 59 29.36 5.49 16.74
N LEU A 60 29.15 4.27 16.22
CA LEU A 60 30.21 3.45 15.63
C LEU A 60 30.77 4.10 14.35
N ALA A 61 29.92 4.66 13.49
CA ALA A 61 30.36 5.39 12.29
C ALA A 61 31.26 6.59 12.64
N VAL A 62 30.91 7.37 13.67
CA VAL A 62 31.76 8.47 14.14
C VAL A 62 33.06 7.99 14.72
N LYS A 63 33.02 6.91 15.52
CA LYS A 63 34.24 6.32 16.09
C LYS A 63 35.20 5.91 14.98
N ASP A 64 34.72 5.19 13.97
CA ASP A 64 35.51 4.74 12.84
C ASP A 64 36.09 5.92 12.03
N ALA A 65 35.28 6.95 11.77
CA ALA A 65 35.73 8.16 11.09
C ALA A 65 36.76 8.96 11.90
N MET A 66 36.67 8.97 13.23
CA MET A 66 37.67 9.59 14.10
C MET A 66 38.97 8.77 14.16
N ASP A 67 38.86 7.44 14.21
CA ASP A 67 40.02 6.53 14.27
C ASP A 67 40.80 6.55 12.94
N THR A 68 40.11 6.71 11.81
CA THR A 68 40.71 6.84 10.47
C THR A 68 41.15 8.26 10.11
N GLY A 69 40.90 9.25 10.99
CA GLY A 69 41.28 10.65 10.79
C GLY A 69 40.43 11.42 9.78
N VAL A 70 39.29 10.88 9.35
CA VAL A 70 38.32 11.53 8.45
C VAL A 70 37.61 12.69 9.14
N THR A 71 37.34 12.58 10.44
CA THR A 71 36.73 13.64 11.25
C THR A 71 37.42 13.77 12.60
N GLY A 72 37.18 14.88 13.29
CA GLY A 72 37.80 15.18 14.57
C GLY A 72 36.92 16.04 15.46
N ARG A 73 37.36 16.23 16.71
CA ARG A 73 36.67 17.13 17.63
C ARG A 73 36.90 18.58 17.23
N HIS A 74 35.87 19.41 17.38
CA HIS A 74 35.99 20.84 17.11
C HIS A 74 37.10 21.48 17.99
N PRO A 75 37.92 22.43 17.47
CA PRO A 75 39.01 23.05 18.23
C PRO A 75 38.58 23.70 19.56
N SER A 76 37.35 24.24 19.64
CA SER A 76 36.78 24.82 20.87
C SER A 76 36.32 23.78 21.92
N SER A 77 36.41 22.49 21.59
CA SER A 77 36.13 21.35 22.46
C SER A 77 37.40 20.75 23.08
N VAL A 78 38.57 21.26 22.70
CA VAL A 78 39.86 20.90 23.29
C VAL A 78 39.84 21.24 24.78
N GLY A 79 40.14 20.23 25.63
CA GLY A 79 40.08 20.34 27.09
C GLY A 79 38.70 20.09 27.73
N LYS A 80 37.64 19.81 26.93
CA LYS A 80 36.30 19.42 27.42
C LYS A 80 36.09 17.92 27.30
N ARG A 81 35.25 17.38 28.18
CA ARG A 81 34.86 15.96 28.19
C ARG A 81 34.09 15.57 26.92
N PHE A 82 34.51 14.49 26.25
CA PHE A 82 33.80 13.97 25.09
C PHE A 82 32.48 13.30 25.51
N SER A 83 31.37 13.71 24.91
CA SER A 83 30.02 13.26 25.30
C SER A 83 29.27 12.60 24.15
N LYS A 84 28.24 11.80 24.45
CA LYS A 84 27.34 11.23 23.43
C LYS A 84 26.76 12.35 22.54
N ALA A 85 26.35 13.47 23.14
CA ALA A 85 25.81 14.62 22.40
C ALA A 85 26.85 15.32 21.50
N GLU A 86 28.14 15.24 21.83
CA GLU A 86 29.21 15.69 20.94
C GLU A 86 29.43 14.69 19.80
N ALA A 87 29.51 13.39 20.10
CA ALA A 87 29.60 12.35 19.08
C ALA A 87 28.43 12.38 18.08
N MET A 88 27.20 12.60 18.54
CA MET A 88 26.02 12.73 17.67
C MET A 88 26.06 14.00 16.81
N ARG A 89 26.68 15.08 17.27
CA ARG A 89 26.91 16.28 16.44
C ARG A 89 27.98 16.03 15.38
N ILE A 90 29.07 15.37 15.75
CA ILE A 90 30.11 14.95 14.80
C ILE A 90 29.51 14.00 13.75
N TYR A 91 28.58 13.12 14.13
CA TYR A 91 27.86 12.28 13.16
C TYR A 91 27.08 13.12 12.14
N GLU A 92 26.42 14.18 12.60
CA GLU A 92 25.68 15.08 11.72
C GLU A 92 26.62 15.80 10.74
N ASP A 93 27.73 16.36 11.24
CA ASP A 93 28.75 17.02 10.42
C ASP A 93 29.39 16.03 9.41
N LEU A 94 29.72 14.83 9.87
CA LEU A 94 30.27 13.75 9.03
C LEU A 94 29.27 13.35 7.93
N ARG A 95 27.99 13.22 8.29
CA ARG A 95 26.92 12.88 7.34
C ARG A 95 26.77 13.95 6.26
N VAL A 96 26.82 15.22 6.64
CA VAL A 96 26.79 16.35 5.69
C VAL A 96 28.01 16.32 4.77
N SER A 97 29.22 16.13 5.32
CA SER A 97 30.45 16.05 4.52
C SER A 97 30.45 14.89 3.53
N ILE A 98 30.03 13.69 3.97
CA ILE A 98 29.91 12.52 3.09
C ILE A 98 28.88 12.78 2.00
N ARG A 99 27.74 13.40 2.33
CA ARG A 99 26.71 13.78 1.37
C ARG A 99 27.26 14.76 0.34
N GLU A 100 27.94 15.82 0.75
CA GLU A 100 28.55 16.78 -0.18
C GLU A 100 29.58 16.13 -1.10
N GLU A 101 30.44 15.26 -0.57
CA GLU A 101 31.43 14.54 -1.39
C GLU A 101 30.75 13.62 -2.40
N ARG A 102 29.66 12.94 -2.01
CA ARG A 102 28.83 12.14 -2.92
C ARG A 102 28.21 13.01 -4.02
N LEU A 103 27.64 14.16 -3.69
CA LEU A 103 27.06 15.08 -4.67
C LEU A 103 28.12 15.61 -5.64
N ARG A 104 29.30 16.02 -5.14
CA ARG A 104 30.43 16.44 -6.00
C ARG A 104 30.90 15.31 -6.90
N SER A 105 31.00 14.09 -6.38
CA SER A 105 31.37 12.89 -7.13
C SER A 105 30.34 12.56 -8.21
N MET A 106 29.05 12.71 -7.91
CA MET A 106 27.95 12.52 -8.86
C MET A 106 28.05 13.52 -10.01
N VAL A 107 28.20 14.82 -9.72
CA VAL A 107 28.38 15.86 -10.75
C VAL A 107 29.63 15.57 -11.58
N ALA A 108 30.77 15.30 -10.94
CA ALA A 108 32.04 15.03 -11.63
C ALA A 108 32.00 13.78 -12.53
N LYS A 109 31.14 12.80 -12.21
CA LYS A 109 30.95 11.57 -12.98
C LYS A 109 29.78 11.64 -13.95
N THR A 110 29.15 12.80 -14.11
CA THR A 110 28.02 12.98 -15.04
C THR A 110 28.49 12.63 -16.45
N PRO A 111 27.84 11.67 -17.13
CA PRO A 111 28.22 11.27 -18.48
C PRO A 111 28.13 12.42 -19.48
N ALA A 112 29.02 12.44 -20.46
CA ALA A 112 29.08 13.50 -21.47
C ALA A 112 27.88 13.53 -22.43
N ASN A 113 27.02 12.51 -22.42
CA ASN A 113 25.76 12.46 -23.15
C ASN A 113 24.55 12.94 -22.32
N TYR A 114 24.77 13.56 -21.16
CA TYR A 114 23.75 14.19 -20.33
C TYR A 114 23.74 15.70 -20.57
N PHE A 115 22.59 16.29 -20.90
CA PHE A 115 22.48 17.70 -21.28
C PHE A 115 21.42 18.45 -20.50
N LEU A 116 21.79 19.63 -20.01
CA LEU A 116 20.85 20.61 -19.48
C LEU A 116 20.24 21.42 -20.63
N ILE A 117 18.91 21.58 -20.62
CA ILE A 117 18.16 22.31 -21.64
C ILE A 117 17.54 23.55 -20.97
N ASP A 118 18.35 24.59 -20.84
CA ASP A 118 18.05 25.80 -20.05
C ASP A 118 17.62 27.02 -20.90
N ASN A 119 17.65 26.91 -22.23
CA ASN A 119 17.32 28.00 -23.13
C ASN A 119 16.59 27.55 -24.41
N GLU A 120 15.95 28.49 -25.10
CA GLU A 120 15.09 28.24 -26.27
C GLU A 120 15.85 27.55 -27.41
N ARG A 121 17.11 27.90 -27.62
CA ARG A 121 17.94 27.31 -28.69
C ARG A 121 18.17 25.82 -28.44
N LEU A 122 18.41 25.43 -27.19
CA LEU A 122 18.58 24.03 -26.82
C LEU A 122 17.24 23.27 -26.89
N LEU A 123 16.15 23.89 -26.46
CA LEU A 123 14.81 23.30 -26.56
C LEU A 123 14.40 23.05 -28.03
N ALA A 124 14.66 23.99 -28.93
CA ALA A 124 14.41 23.82 -30.36
C ALA A 124 15.20 22.63 -30.95
N ARG A 125 16.48 22.51 -30.58
CA ARG A 125 17.33 21.36 -30.99
C ARG A 125 16.85 20.04 -30.41
N LEU A 126 16.37 20.05 -29.18
CA LEU A 126 15.75 18.88 -28.55
C LEU A 126 14.50 18.46 -29.33
N ASN A 127 13.62 19.41 -29.67
CA ASN A 127 12.42 19.17 -30.48
C ASN A 127 12.77 18.51 -31.84
N ASP A 128 13.78 19.02 -32.54
CA ASP A 128 14.24 18.43 -33.82
C ASP A 128 14.73 16.99 -33.68
N ARG A 129 15.31 16.63 -32.53
CA ARG A 129 15.75 15.27 -32.24
C ARG A 129 14.59 14.38 -31.80
N LEU A 130 13.69 14.87 -30.95
CA LEU A 130 12.48 14.15 -30.51
C LEU A 130 11.63 13.70 -31.70
N ARG A 131 11.52 14.52 -32.76
CA ARG A 131 10.77 14.16 -33.98
C ARG A 131 11.31 12.93 -34.73
N LYS A 132 12.52 12.47 -34.41
CA LYS A 132 13.17 11.31 -35.03
C LYS A 132 13.10 10.07 -34.15
N GLU A 133 12.61 10.19 -32.93
CA GLU A 133 12.44 9.08 -32.01
C GLU A 133 11.11 8.37 -32.25
N THR A 134 11.13 7.04 -32.10
CA THR A 134 9.91 6.23 -32.04
C THR A 134 9.49 5.94 -30.60
N GLU A 135 10.45 5.95 -29.67
CA GLU A 135 10.24 5.69 -28.25
C GLU A 135 11.14 6.62 -27.43
N VAL A 136 10.63 7.17 -26.33
CA VAL A 136 11.35 8.11 -25.45
C VAL A 136 11.06 7.73 -24.00
N ALA A 137 12.08 7.70 -23.15
CA ALA A 137 11.83 7.61 -21.71
C ALA A 137 11.54 9.00 -21.14
N VAL A 138 10.53 9.11 -20.28
CA VAL A 138 10.03 10.36 -19.73
C VAL A 138 9.94 10.26 -18.22
N ASP A 139 10.27 11.34 -17.52
CA ASP A 139 10.11 11.47 -16.08
C ASP A 139 9.89 12.94 -15.70
N THR A 140 9.24 13.18 -14.57
CA THR A 140 9.00 14.51 -14.03
C THR A 140 9.60 14.67 -12.64
N GLU A 141 10.34 15.77 -12.46
CA GLU A 141 10.85 16.17 -11.16
C GLU A 141 9.92 17.21 -10.55
N THR A 142 9.65 17.11 -9.25
CA THR A 142 8.56 17.86 -8.61
C THR A 142 8.96 18.37 -7.22
N THR A 143 8.17 19.29 -6.65
CA THR A 143 8.40 19.79 -5.29
C THR A 143 8.10 18.74 -4.21
N GLY A 144 7.38 17.67 -4.55
CA GLY A 144 6.91 16.62 -3.65
C GLY A 144 6.01 15.62 -4.35
N VAL A 145 5.42 14.68 -3.60
CA VAL A 145 4.71 13.51 -4.15
C VAL A 145 3.18 13.64 -4.18
N ASP A 146 2.59 14.77 -3.76
CA ASP A 146 1.15 14.99 -3.85
C ASP A 146 0.80 15.66 -5.18
N VAL A 147 0.27 14.86 -6.11
CA VAL A 147 -0.10 15.30 -7.47
C VAL A 147 -1.13 16.43 -7.49
N TYR A 148 -1.80 16.76 -6.38
CA TYR A 148 -2.79 17.85 -6.28
C TYR A 148 -2.28 19.11 -5.56
N THR A 149 -1.15 19.05 -4.84
CA THR A 149 -0.49 20.24 -4.25
C THR A 149 0.92 20.53 -4.77
N ASP A 150 1.72 19.54 -5.14
CA ASP A 150 3.10 19.73 -5.63
C ASP A 150 3.20 20.09 -7.11
N VAL A 151 4.24 20.81 -7.54
CA VAL A 151 4.35 21.28 -8.92
C VAL A 151 5.54 20.67 -9.66
N ILE A 152 5.44 20.58 -10.99
CA ILE A 152 6.57 20.19 -11.84
C ILE A 152 7.67 21.27 -11.76
N VAL A 153 8.88 20.80 -11.46
CA VAL A 153 10.13 21.54 -11.36
C VAL A 153 11.00 21.34 -12.58
N GLY A 154 10.95 20.17 -13.21
CA GLY A 154 11.60 19.90 -14.49
C GLY A 154 11.15 18.60 -15.13
N LEU A 155 11.58 18.41 -16.38
CA LEU A 155 11.30 17.21 -17.16
C LEU A 155 12.62 16.54 -17.51
N SER A 156 12.68 15.22 -17.39
CA SER A 156 13.81 14.42 -17.88
C SER A 156 13.36 13.59 -19.08
N LEU A 157 14.21 13.50 -20.10
CA LEU A 157 13.95 12.68 -21.28
C LEU A 157 15.19 11.87 -21.69
N THR A 158 14.99 10.63 -22.12
CA THR A 158 16.02 9.83 -22.79
C THR A 158 15.62 9.58 -24.24
N LEU A 159 16.44 10.06 -25.17
CA LEU A 159 16.32 9.90 -26.61
C LEU A 159 17.27 8.80 -27.09
N PRO A 160 16.80 7.55 -27.23
CA PRO A 160 17.66 6.38 -27.40
C PRO A 160 18.28 6.26 -28.80
N SER A 161 17.68 6.83 -29.84
CA SER A 161 18.22 6.74 -31.20
C SER A 161 19.42 7.66 -31.43
N VAL A 162 19.57 8.71 -30.61
CA VAL A 162 20.62 9.71 -30.76
C VAL A 162 21.98 9.07 -30.45
N SER A 163 22.91 9.22 -31.40
CA SER A 163 24.34 8.93 -31.20
C SER A 163 25.12 10.24 -31.18
N ILE A 164 26.06 10.37 -30.25
CA ILE A 164 26.83 11.59 -30.03
C ILE A 164 28.32 11.27 -30.22
N PRO A 165 28.90 11.48 -31.41
CA PRO A 165 30.33 11.31 -31.61
C PRO A 165 31.14 12.29 -30.74
N PRO A 166 32.30 11.89 -30.17
CA PRO A 166 32.96 10.58 -30.29
C PRO A 166 32.52 9.56 -29.22
N LEU A 167 31.44 9.81 -28.49
CA LEU A 167 30.99 8.92 -27.41
C LEU A 167 30.60 7.55 -27.99
N ALA A 168 31.11 6.49 -27.35
CA ALA A 168 30.79 5.11 -27.71
C ALA A 168 29.36 4.73 -27.29
N GLU A 169 28.79 5.45 -26.33
CA GLU A 169 27.45 5.20 -25.80
C GLU A 169 26.37 5.82 -26.69
N LYS A 170 25.31 5.05 -26.96
CA LYS A 170 24.10 5.53 -27.62
C LYS A 170 23.13 6.06 -26.59
N GLY A 171 22.33 7.05 -26.98
CA GLY A 171 21.37 7.73 -26.13
C GLY A 171 21.82 9.15 -25.80
N MET A 172 20.87 10.07 -25.86
CA MET A 172 20.99 11.42 -25.32
C MET A 172 20.02 11.56 -24.17
N HIS A 173 20.52 11.91 -22.99
CA HIS A 173 19.71 12.06 -21.77
C HIS A 173 19.67 13.54 -21.42
N VAL A 174 18.49 14.09 -21.17
CA VAL A 174 18.34 15.52 -20.98
C VAL A 174 17.52 15.84 -19.75
N TYR A 175 17.84 16.96 -19.13
CA TYR A 175 17.02 17.59 -18.09
C TYR A 175 16.62 19.00 -18.52
N ILE A 176 15.34 19.30 -18.39
CA ILE A 176 14.71 20.58 -18.75
C ILE A 176 14.21 21.24 -17.46
N PRO A 177 14.98 22.13 -16.82
CA PRO A 177 14.52 22.85 -15.64
C PRO A 177 13.43 23.86 -16.02
N VAL A 178 12.38 23.95 -15.20
CA VAL A 178 11.27 24.88 -15.42
C VAL A 178 10.82 25.67 -14.19
N SER A 179 11.27 25.29 -13.00
CA SER A 179 10.88 25.95 -11.74
C SER A 179 11.88 25.73 -10.59
N HIS A 180 13.19 25.72 -10.87
CA HIS A 180 14.22 25.84 -9.83
C HIS A 180 14.28 27.25 -9.25
N ASP A 181 14.76 27.37 -8.01
CA ASP A 181 14.91 28.65 -7.31
C ASP A 181 16.08 29.48 -7.86
N GLU A 182 17.11 28.81 -8.37
CA GLU A 182 18.32 29.43 -8.93
C GLU A 182 18.72 28.79 -10.27
N GLY A 183 19.36 29.58 -11.13
CA GLY A 183 19.88 29.16 -12.44
C GLY A 183 19.06 29.66 -13.63
N GLU A 184 19.65 29.59 -14.83
CA GLU A 184 18.94 29.91 -16.07
C GLU A 184 17.96 28.78 -16.42
N GLN A 185 16.73 29.13 -16.75
CA GLN A 185 15.69 28.16 -17.10
C GLN A 185 14.58 28.81 -17.93
N LEU A 186 13.81 27.97 -18.62
CA LEU A 186 12.61 28.37 -19.35
C LEU A 186 11.38 28.30 -18.44
N SER A 187 10.31 29.03 -18.77
CA SER A 187 9.07 28.91 -18.00
C SER A 187 8.39 27.57 -18.28
N ARG A 188 7.76 26.97 -17.25
CA ARG A 188 7.02 25.72 -17.37
C ARG A 188 5.96 25.75 -18.46
N ASP A 189 5.15 26.80 -18.51
CA ASP A 189 4.05 26.91 -19.46
C ASP A 189 4.56 26.94 -20.90
N TYR A 190 5.68 27.63 -21.15
CA TYR A 190 6.33 27.66 -22.46
C TYR A 190 6.87 26.27 -22.85
N VAL A 191 7.59 25.60 -21.95
CA VAL A 191 8.13 24.25 -22.21
C VAL A 191 7.02 23.24 -22.48
N LEU A 192 5.95 23.22 -21.67
CA LEU A 192 4.82 22.32 -21.87
C LEU A 192 4.07 22.63 -23.17
N GLN A 193 3.95 23.89 -23.57
CA GLN A 193 3.37 24.28 -24.86
C GLN A 193 4.22 23.79 -26.03
N GLU A 194 5.54 24.01 -25.99
CA GLU A 194 6.47 23.58 -27.05
C GLU A 194 6.58 22.06 -27.17
N LEU A 195 6.43 21.33 -26.06
CA LEU A 195 6.44 19.86 -26.04
C LEU A 195 5.05 19.24 -26.23
N ARG A 196 3.98 20.04 -26.35
CA ARG A 196 2.60 19.54 -26.44
C ARG A 196 2.42 18.50 -27.55
N TRP A 197 3.00 18.73 -28.72
CA TRP A 197 2.92 17.81 -29.86
C TRP A 197 3.52 16.43 -29.54
N PHE A 198 4.57 16.38 -28.72
CA PHE A 198 5.22 15.15 -28.28
C PHE A 198 4.40 14.48 -27.16
N LEU A 199 4.02 15.25 -26.14
CA LEU A 199 3.30 14.75 -24.97
C LEU A 199 1.94 14.13 -25.34
N TYR A 200 1.23 14.72 -26.32
CA TYR A 200 -0.10 14.25 -26.74
C TYR A 200 -0.08 13.19 -27.85
N SER A 201 1.06 12.95 -28.51
CA SER A 201 1.13 11.98 -29.60
C SER A 201 1.08 10.54 -29.06
N ALA A 202 0.26 9.68 -29.65
CA ALA A 202 0.32 8.23 -29.39
C ALA A 202 1.34 7.51 -30.30
N ASP A 203 1.86 8.19 -31.32
CA ASP A 203 2.77 7.60 -32.33
C ASP A 203 4.20 7.47 -31.84
N ILE A 204 4.60 8.31 -30.88
CA ILE A 204 5.89 8.20 -30.18
C ILE A 204 5.60 7.50 -28.86
N GLY A 205 6.16 6.31 -28.65
CA GLY A 205 5.97 5.55 -27.42
C GLY A 205 6.67 6.19 -26.22
N LYS A 206 6.00 6.26 -25.08
CA LYS A 206 6.57 6.77 -23.82
C LYS A 206 6.87 5.63 -22.87
N VAL A 207 8.09 5.64 -22.33
CA VAL A 207 8.58 4.69 -21.33
C VAL A 207 8.79 5.43 -20.01
N LEU A 208 8.19 4.96 -18.93
CA LEU A 208 8.26 5.60 -17.62
C LEU A 208 8.54 4.59 -16.51
N HIS A 209 8.77 5.10 -15.32
CA HIS A 209 8.71 4.34 -14.08
C HIS A 209 7.65 4.98 -13.20
N ASN A 210 6.58 4.25 -12.85
CA ASN A 210 5.44 4.80 -12.08
C ASN A 210 4.67 5.92 -12.83
N ALA A 211 4.25 5.62 -14.06
CA ALA A 211 3.64 6.57 -15.00
C ALA A 211 2.36 7.25 -14.48
N ILE A 212 1.63 6.62 -13.55
CA ILE A 212 0.42 7.21 -12.94
C ILE A 212 0.74 8.59 -12.35
N PHE A 213 1.91 8.72 -11.71
CA PHE A 213 2.34 9.98 -11.12
C PHE A 213 2.57 11.05 -12.19
N ASP A 214 3.38 10.76 -13.21
CA ASP A 214 3.72 11.71 -14.28
C ASP A 214 2.48 12.13 -15.09
N ILE A 215 1.60 11.19 -15.44
CA ILE A 215 0.36 11.50 -16.15
C ILE A 215 -0.50 12.47 -15.32
N ALA A 216 -0.65 12.22 -14.02
CA ALA A 216 -1.40 13.11 -13.13
C ALA A 216 -0.74 14.50 -13.01
N MET A 217 0.59 14.56 -12.89
CA MET A 217 1.34 15.82 -12.85
C MET A 217 1.15 16.63 -14.14
N PHE A 218 1.28 16.02 -15.32
CA PHE A 218 1.04 16.70 -16.59
C PHE A 218 -0.39 17.24 -16.71
N ARG A 219 -1.39 16.43 -16.33
CA ARG A 219 -2.81 16.83 -16.37
C ARG A 219 -3.13 17.99 -15.46
N ARG A 220 -2.55 18.01 -14.26
CA ARG A 220 -2.69 19.16 -13.37
C ARG A 220 -2.16 20.46 -13.96
N HIS A 221 -1.11 20.38 -14.77
CA HIS A 221 -0.52 21.54 -15.44
C HIS A 221 -1.16 21.83 -16.82
N GLY A 222 -2.40 21.36 -17.07
CA GLY A 222 -3.14 21.65 -18.30
C GLY A 222 -2.58 20.97 -19.55
N SER A 223 -1.69 19.99 -19.37
CA SER A 223 -1.12 19.14 -20.42
C SER A 223 -1.67 17.71 -20.28
N ASP A 224 -1.16 16.77 -21.06
CA ASP A 224 -1.49 15.34 -20.92
C ASP A 224 -0.35 14.50 -21.49
N LEU A 225 -0.18 13.28 -20.99
CA LEU A 225 0.85 12.36 -21.46
C LEU A 225 0.21 11.12 -22.10
N ARG A 226 0.06 11.16 -23.42
CA ARG A 226 -0.49 10.06 -24.21
C ARG A 226 0.63 9.19 -24.80
N GLY A 227 0.26 8.00 -25.25
CA GLY A 227 1.19 7.06 -25.88
C GLY A 227 2.14 6.37 -24.90
N VAL A 228 1.78 6.24 -23.61
CA VAL A 228 2.54 5.37 -22.71
C VAL A 228 2.47 3.94 -23.25
N ILE A 229 3.63 3.37 -23.55
CA ILE A 229 3.76 1.99 -24.01
C ILE A 229 4.39 1.10 -22.94
N TRP A 230 5.04 1.70 -21.94
CA TRP A 230 5.73 0.96 -20.91
C TRP A 230 5.87 1.73 -19.60
N ASP A 231 5.34 1.17 -18.53
CA ASP A 231 5.70 1.46 -17.14
C ASP A 231 6.58 0.33 -16.59
N THR A 232 7.84 0.65 -16.28
CA THR A 232 8.83 -0.32 -15.79
C THR A 232 8.53 -0.88 -14.40
N MET A 233 7.80 -0.15 -13.54
CA MET A 233 7.37 -0.62 -12.23
C MET A 233 6.32 -1.72 -12.38
N VAL A 234 5.29 -1.48 -13.20
CA VAL A 234 4.21 -2.44 -13.47
C VAL A 234 4.73 -3.66 -14.22
N ALA A 235 5.60 -3.45 -15.20
CA ALA A 235 6.26 -4.53 -15.94
C ALA A 235 7.07 -5.44 -15.00
N MET A 236 7.82 -4.87 -14.06
CA MET A 236 8.58 -5.65 -13.08
C MET A 236 7.66 -6.47 -12.18
N HIS A 237 6.52 -5.94 -11.75
CA HIS A 237 5.55 -6.73 -10.99
C HIS A 237 5.06 -7.99 -11.73
N LEU A 238 4.88 -7.94 -13.06
CA LEU A 238 4.52 -9.15 -13.83
C LEU A 238 5.70 -10.11 -14.00
N LEU A 239 6.92 -9.58 -14.16
CA LEU A 239 8.14 -10.39 -14.30
C LEU A 239 8.61 -11.01 -12.98
N ASN A 240 8.39 -10.36 -11.84
CA ASN A 240 8.68 -10.90 -10.53
C ASN A 240 7.91 -10.15 -9.42
N GLU A 241 6.73 -10.66 -9.07
CA GLU A 241 5.88 -10.10 -8.02
C GLU A 241 6.37 -10.39 -6.58
N ASN A 242 7.51 -11.07 -6.42
CA ASN A 242 8.14 -11.32 -5.12
C ASN A 242 9.29 -10.35 -4.80
N GLU A 243 9.52 -9.31 -5.60
CA GLU A 243 10.47 -8.27 -5.22
C GLU A 243 10.02 -7.57 -3.92
N PRO A 244 10.97 -7.27 -3.02
CA PRO A 244 10.64 -6.57 -1.77
C PRO A 244 10.30 -5.09 -2.01
N SER A 245 10.80 -4.51 -3.11
CA SER A 245 10.52 -3.16 -3.54
C SER A 245 10.51 -3.10 -5.06
N PHE A 246 9.69 -2.20 -5.61
CA PHE A 246 9.57 -1.95 -7.05
C PHE A 246 10.08 -0.57 -7.44
N ARG A 247 10.71 0.17 -6.51
CA ARG A 247 11.35 1.46 -6.81
C ARG A 247 12.52 1.25 -7.77
N LEU A 248 12.68 2.16 -8.73
CA LEU A 248 13.75 2.09 -9.73
C LEU A 248 15.14 1.92 -9.10
N LYS A 249 15.39 2.63 -8.00
CA LYS A 249 16.66 2.63 -7.27
C LYS A 249 16.99 1.28 -6.63
N ASP A 250 15.98 0.51 -6.22
CA ASP A 250 16.16 -0.83 -5.66
C ASP A 250 16.34 -1.88 -6.77
N LEU A 251 15.68 -1.67 -7.91
CA LEU A 251 15.72 -2.59 -9.05
C LEU A 251 17.02 -2.45 -9.87
N ALA A 252 17.53 -1.23 -10.06
CA ALA A 252 18.68 -0.97 -10.92
C ALA A 252 19.97 -1.72 -10.50
N PRO A 253 20.40 -1.74 -9.21
CA PRO A 253 21.58 -2.49 -8.80
C PRO A 253 21.43 -3.99 -9.04
N LYS A 254 20.24 -4.54 -8.77
CA LYS A 254 19.98 -5.98 -8.88
C LYS A 254 19.88 -6.46 -10.31
N TYR A 255 19.23 -5.70 -11.19
CA TYR A 255 18.88 -6.14 -12.54
C TYR A 255 19.76 -5.54 -13.64
N LEU A 256 20.36 -4.37 -13.39
CA LEU A 256 21.23 -3.67 -14.34
C LEU A 256 22.69 -3.65 -13.88
N GLY A 257 22.98 -3.94 -12.60
CA GLY A 257 24.32 -3.86 -12.03
C GLY A 257 24.83 -2.42 -11.89
N VAL A 258 23.93 -1.43 -11.87
CA VAL A 258 24.26 0.00 -11.78
C VAL A 258 23.86 0.52 -10.40
N GLU A 259 24.80 1.17 -9.71
CA GLU A 259 24.54 1.81 -8.42
C GLU A 259 23.49 2.92 -8.56
N SER A 260 22.58 2.97 -7.58
CA SER A 260 21.46 3.90 -7.58
C SER A 260 21.16 4.33 -6.15
N ASP A 261 21.37 5.60 -5.85
CA ASP A 261 21.04 6.20 -4.56
C ASP A 261 19.63 6.81 -4.61
N THR A 262 18.89 6.71 -3.51
CA THR A 262 17.56 7.31 -3.39
C THR A 262 17.63 8.82 -3.20
N PHE A 263 16.55 9.53 -3.56
CA PHE A 263 16.45 10.97 -3.33
C PHE A 263 16.62 11.32 -1.84
N ALA A 264 15.96 10.58 -0.94
CA ALA A 264 16.05 10.82 0.49
C ALA A 264 17.47 10.61 1.06
N GLU A 265 18.23 9.65 0.53
CA GLU A 265 19.63 9.43 0.93
C GLU A 265 20.54 10.58 0.48
N LEU A 266 20.32 11.10 -0.72
CA LEU A 266 21.12 12.18 -1.29
C LEU A 266 20.70 13.58 -0.82
N PHE A 267 19.41 13.78 -0.53
CA PHE A 267 18.80 15.10 -0.40
C PHE A 267 17.95 15.30 0.86
N GLY A 268 17.66 14.24 1.62
CA GLY A 268 16.81 14.32 2.82
C GLY A 268 15.38 14.74 2.47
N LYS A 269 14.90 15.82 3.09
CA LYS A 269 13.56 16.40 2.86
C LYS A 269 13.58 17.65 1.97
N THR A 270 14.71 17.93 1.32
CA THR A 270 14.87 19.14 0.52
C THR A 270 14.04 18.99 -0.76
N PRO A 271 13.12 19.91 -1.09
CA PRO A 271 12.40 19.92 -2.37
C PRO A 271 13.34 19.98 -3.58
N PHE A 272 12.89 19.45 -4.73
CA PHE A 272 13.74 19.37 -5.93
C PHE A 272 14.09 20.75 -6.51
N ASN A 273 13.21 21.76 -6.37
CA ASN A 273 13.44 23.13 -6.88
C ASN A 273 14.62 23.84 -6.20
N GLU A 274 15.00 23.42 -4.99
CA GLU A 274 16.14 23.97 -4.26
C GLU A 274 17.48 23.37 -4.73
N MET A 275 17.46 22.36 -5.62
CA MET A 275 18.69 21.69 -6.07
C MET A 275 19.43 22.53 -7.12
N PRO A 276 20.77 22.63 -7.03
CA PRO A 276 21.59 23.18 -8.11
C PRO A 276 21.39 22.41 -9.42
N LEU A 277 21.42 23.13 -10.56
CA LEU A 277 21.07 22.56 -11.87
C LEU A 277 22.02 21.45 -12.35
N ASP A 278 23.30 21.47 -11.95
CA ASP A 278 24.27 20.42 -12.28
C ASP A 278 23.97 19.11 -11.55
N ILE A 279 23.57 19.19 -10.29
CA ILE A 279 23.09 18.08 -9.47
C ILE A 279 21.75 17.57 -10.01
N ALA A 280 20.82 18.48 -10.32
CA ALA A 280 19.51 18.15 -10.88
C ALA A 280 19.64 17.41 -12.20
N LEU A 281 20.51 17.87 -13.11
CA LEU A 281 20.83 17.18 -14.35
C LEU A 281 21.35 15.76 -14.08
N ALA A 282 22.37 15.62 -13.22
CA ALA A 282 23.00 14.34 -12.95
C ALA A 282 22.02 13.31 -12.37
N TYR A 283 21.07 13.76 -11.54
CA TYR A 283 20.04 12.93 -10.95
C TYR A 283 18.94 12.57 -11.95
N ALA A 284 18.28 13.58 -12.53
CA ALA A 284 17.07 13.40 -13.33
C ALA A 284 17.37 12.69 -14.66
N ALA A 285 18.47 13.04 -15.33
CA ALA A 285 18.87 12.37 -16.57
C ALA A 285 19.29 10.91 -16.32
N LYS A 286 19.86 10.61 -15.15
CA LYS A 286 20.17 9.23 -14.75
C LYS A 286 18.90 8.40 -14.56
N ASP A 287 17.82 8.98 -14.07
CA ASP A 287 16.57 8.23 -13.85
C ASP A 287 15.86 7.84 -15.15
N THR A 288 15.83 8.70 -16.16
CA THR A 288 15.32 8.29 -17.47
C THR A 288 16.27 7.34 -18.19
N ASP A 289 17.59 7.46 -18.00
CA ASP A 289 18.57 6.49 -18.52
C ASP A 289 18.34 5.10 -17.90
N LEU A 290 18.27 5.01 -16.56
CA LEU A 290 18.00 3.76 -15.85
C LEU A 290 16.62 3.18 -16.24
N THR A 291 15.62 4.04 -16.38
CA THR A 291 14.28 3.64 -16.85
C THR A 291 14.34 3.01 -18.24
N TRP A 292 15.08 3.62 -19.17
CA TRP A 292 15.28 3.08 -20.51
C TRP A 292 16.02 1.73 -20.50
N ARG A 293 17.12 1.62 -19.74
CA ARG A 293 17.87 0.36 -19.59
C ARG A 293 17.01 -0.74 -18.96
N MET A 294 16.20 -0.38 -17.96
CA MET A 294 15.24 -1.31 -17.34
C MET A 294 14.19 -1.77 -18.33
N TYR A 295 13.61 -0.87 -19.12
CA TYR A 295 12.69 -1.20 -20.21
C TYR A 295 13.31 -2.22 -21.19
N GLN A 296 14.54 -1.98 -21.65
CA GLN A 296 15.24 -2.91 -22.56
C GLN A 296 15.44 -4.29 -21.92
N PHE A 297 15.87 -4.32 -20.65
CA PHE A 297 15.98 -5.56 -19.89
C PHE A 297 14.63 -6.28 -19.84
N GLN A 298 13.55 -5.59 -19.48
CA GLN A 298 12.24 -6.18 -19.31
C GLN A 298 11.68 -6.69 -20.64
N ARG A 299 11.73 -5.89 -21.72
CA ARG A 299 11.29 -6.29 -23.07
C ARG A 299 11.93 -7.60 -23.51
N LYS A 300 13.24 -7.75 -23.30
CA LYS A 300 13.96 -9.00 -23.60
C LYS A 300 13.39 -10.20 -22.84
N HIS A 301 12.96 -10.03 -21.60
CA HIS A 301 12.37 -11.11 -20.80
C HIS A 301 10.92 -11.40 -21.18
N PHE A 302 10.13 -10.37 -21.48
CA PHE A 302 8.76 -10.50 -21.97
C PHE A 302 8.67 -11.19 -23.34
N ALA A 303 9.72 -11.14 -24.16
CA ALA A 303 9.77 -11.90 -25.43
C ALA A 303 9.54 -13.41 -25.25
N SER A 304 9.83 -13.97 -24.07
CA SER A 304 9.56 -15.37 -23.72
C SER A 304 8.16 -15.63 -23.14
N LEU A 305 7.34 -14.57 -23.00
CA LEU A 305 6.04 -14.57 -22.33
C LEU A 305 5.00 -13.78 -23.15
N PRO A 306 4.73 -14.15 -24.42
CA PRO A 306 3.91 -13.35 -25.34
C PRO A 306 2.51 -13.05 -24.82
N THR A 307 1.84 -14.02 -24.17
CA THR A 307 0.50 -13.80 -23.60
C THR A 307 0.50 -12.86 -22.39
N VAL A 308 1.59 -12.84 -21.61
CA VAL A 308 1.73 -11.88 -20.50
C VAL A 308 2.04 -10.49 -21.05
N LEU A 309 2.83 -10.41 -22.13
CA LEU A 309 3.10 -9.15 -22.82
C LEU A 309 1.82 -8.57 -23.43
N GLU A 310 1.02 -9.38 -24.11
CA GLU A 310 -0.29 -8.97 -24.63
C GLU A 310 -1.21 -8.48 -23.51
N TYR A 311 -1.29 -9.20 -22.39
CA TYR A 311 -2.06 -8.74 -21.22
C TYR A 311 -1.53 -7.42 -20.65
N TYR A 312 -0.21 -7.25 -20.58
CA TYR A 312 0.40 -6.00 -20.13
C TYR A 312 0.02 -4.83 -21.04
N GLU A 313 0.17 -4.99 -22.35
CA GLU A 313 -0.09 -3.94 -23.36
C GLU A 313 -1.59 -3.62 -23.49
N THR A 314 -2.47 -4.62 -23.37
CA THR A 314 -3.92 -4.46 -23.58
C THR A 314 -4.72 -4.21 -22.31
N VAL A 315 -4.15 -4.50 -21.13
CA VAL A 315 -4.84 -4.33 -19.84
C VAL A 315 -4.05 -3.43 -18.90
N GLU A 316 -2.84 -3.78 -18.52
CA GLU A 316 -2.14 -3.04 -17.45
C GLU A 316 -1.74 -1.63 -17.86
N VAL A 317 -1.33 -1.40 -19.12
CA VAL A 317 -0.97 -0.06 -19.62
C VAL A 317 -2.19 0.86 -19.77
N PRO A 318 -3.30 0.47 -20.44
CA PRO A 318 -4.50 1.31 -20.52
C PRO A 318 -5.08 1.66 -19.14
N LEU A 319 -4.99 0.71 -18.20
CA LEU A 319 -5.49 0.88 -16.84
C LEU A 319 -4.78 2.01 -16.07
N LEU A 320 -3.56 2.40 -16.45
CA LEU A 320 -2.86 3.53 -15.85
C LEU A 320 -3.67 4.83 -16.02
N TYR A 321 -4.25 5.04 -17.21
CA TYR A 321 -5.11 6.19 -17.49
C TYR A 321 -6.42 6.14 -16.72
N VAL A 322 -7.04 4.95 -16.67
CA VAL A 322 -8.26 4.72 -15.88
C VAL A 322 -8.05 5.10 -14.42
N ILE A 323 -6.89 4.73 -13.84
CA ILE A 323 -6.57 5.03 -12.45
C ILE A 323 -6.35 6.52 -12.25
N VAL A 324 -5.63 7.20 -13.14
CA VAL A 324 -5.42 8.65 -13.02
C VAL A 324 -6.76 9.39 -13.03
N ASP A 325 -7.69 9.02 -13.90
CA ASP A 325 -9.03 9.62 -13.95
C ASP A 325 -9.86 9.29 -12.69
N LEU A 326 -9.82 8.03 -12.26
CA LEU A 326 -10.48 7.55 -11.04
C LEU A 326 -10.02 8.34 -9.81
N GLU A 327 -8.70 8.53 -9.66
CA GLU A 327 -8.12 9.29 -8.55
C GLU A 327 -8.49 10.77 -8.63
N ALA A 328 -8.40 11.36 -9.83
CA ALA A 328 -8.68 12.78 -10.07
C ALA A 328 -10.14 13.15 -9.78
N ASN A 329 -11.08 12.24 -10.04
CA ASN A 329 -12.49 12.43 -9.71
C ASN A 329 -12.68 12.74 -8.23
N GLY A 330 -12.01 12.01 -7.34
CA GLY A 330 -12.09 12.20 -5.88
C GLY A 330 -13.52 12.04 -5.31
N TYR A 331 -13.62 12.20 -3.99
CA TYR A 331 -14.83 11.91 -3.23
C TYR A 331 -15.41 13.17 -2.57
N ILE A 332 -16.72 13.18 -2.36
CA ILE A 332 -17.43 14.19 -1.55
C ILE A 332 -17.86 13.54 -0.25
N LEU A 333 -17.59 14.24 0.86
CA LEU A 333 -18.00 13.82 2.18
C LEU A 333 -19.07 14.74 2.76
N ASP A 334 -20.01 14.14 3.48
CA ASP A 334 -20.96 14.81 4.35
C ASP A 334 -20.30 15.11 5.71
N LEU A 335 -19.82 16.34 5.85
CA LEU A 335 -19.10 16.79 7.05
C LEU A 335 -20.02 16.97 8.25
N ASP A 336 -21.29 17.32 8.03
CA ASP A 336 -22.28 17.48 9.10
C ASP A 336 -22.62 16.11 9.68
N PHE A 337 -22.90 15.12 8.83
CA PHE A 337 -23.08 13.74 9.27
C PHE A 337 -21.85 13.21 10.00
N ALA A 338 -20.63 13.47 9.49
CA ALA A 338 -19.41 13.02 10.15
C ALA A 338 -19.28 13.61 11.58
N LYS A 339 -19.57 14.91 11.73
CA LYS A 339 -19.54 15.59 13.03
C LYS A 339 -20.59 15.04 13.99
N GLU A 340 -21.85 14.99 13.58
CA GLU A 340 -22.95 14.50 14.43
C GLU A 340 -22.75 13.05 14.84
N TYR A 341 -22.33 12.20 13.90
CA TYR A 341 -22.08 10.80 14.19
C TYR A 341 -20.83 10.61 15.06
N GLY A 342 -19.77 11.41 14.86
CA GLY A 342 -18.60 11.43 15.73
C GLY A 342 -18.94 11.81 17.17
N GLU A 343 -19.80 12.81 17.38
CA GLU A 343 -20.30 13.21 18.70
C GLU A 343 -21.06 12.06 19.39
N GLN A 344 -21.93 11.35 18.66
CA GLN A 344 -22.66 10.17 19.15
C GLN A 344 -21.71 9.04 19.55
N LEU A 345 -20.73 8.73 18.69
CA LEU A 345 -19.72 7.70 18.96
C LEU A 345 -18.86 8.07 20.17
N SER A 346 -18.47 9.34 20.31
CA SER A 346 -17.69 9.84 21.45
C SER A 346 -18.47 9.71 22.77
N ALA A 347 -19.76 10.07 22.77
CA ALA A 347 -20.62 9.91 23.94
C ALA A 347 -20.74 8.44 24.37
N ARG A 348 -21.00 7.53 23.42
CA ARG A 348 -21.09 6.09 23.68
C ARG A 348 -19.75 5.50 24.13
N ALA A 349 -18.63 5.93 23.53
CA ALA A 349 -17.30 5.49 23.94
C ALA A 349 -16.98 5.91 25.38
N LYS A 350 -17.34 7.13 25.79
CA LYS A 350 -17.19 7.61 27.17
C LYS A 350 -18.02 6.81 28.16
N GLU A 351 -19.28 6.52 27.82
CA GLU A 351 -20.17 5.68 28.63
C GLU A 351 -19.56 4.29 28.85
N LEU A 352 -19.17 3.62 27.77
CA LEU A 352 -18.53 2.29 27.82
C LEU A 352 -17.20 2.33 28.56
N HIS A 353 -16.39 3.37 28.37
CA HIS A 353 -15.14 3.55 29.09
C HIS A 353 -15.37 3.63 30.60
N THR A 354 -16.29 4.48 31.05
CA THR A 354 -16.63 4.60 32.47
C THR A 354 -17.18 3.29 33.05
N LYS A 355 -18.05 2.59 32.30
CA LYS A 355 -18.57 1.27 32.70
C LYS A 355 -17.44 0.24 32.85
N LEU A 356 -16.58 0.13 31.84
CA LEU A 356 -15.47 -0.82 31.82
C LEU A 356 -14.45 -0.55 32.93
N ILE A 357 -14.04 0.72 33.11
CA ILE A 357 -13.11 1.10 34.18
C ILE A 357 -13.72 0.85 35.56
N GLY A 358 -14.99 1.23 35.78
CA GLY A 358 -15.66 1.05 37.06
C GLY A 358 -15.74 -0.42 37.51
N VAL A 359 -15.78 -1.35 36.56
CA VAL A 359 -15.77 -2.80 36.83
C VAL A 359 -14.34 -3.35 36.93
N LEU A 360 -13.48 -3.04 35.96
CA LEU A 360 -12.20 -3.74 35.78
C LEU A 360 -11.04 -3.15 36.59
N ALA A 361 -11.12 -1.87 37.00
CA ALA A 361 -10.03 -1.23 37.75
C ALA A 361 -9.73 -1.93 39.08
N LYS A 362 -10.75 -2.53 39.72
CA LYS A 362 -10.58 -3.31 40.97
C LYS A 362 -9.65 -4.53 40.82
N HIS A 363 -9.40 -4.98 39.59
CA HIS A 363 -8.52 -6.10 39.27
C HIS A 363 -7.15 -5.68 38.74
N HIS A 364 -6.91 -4.37 38.59
CA HIS A 364 -5.65 -3.82 38.13
C HIS A 364 -4.64 -3.73 39.27
N GLU A 365 -3.47 -4.37 39.11
CA GLU A 365 -2.40 -4.42 40.12
C GLU A 365 -1.19 -3.55 39.74
N GLY A 366 -1.28 -2.76 38.67
CA GLY A 366 -0.19 -1.89 38.20
C GLY A 366 -0.31 -0.47 38.74
N ASP A 367 0.82 0.26 38.71
CA ASP A 367 0.83 1.70 38.96
C ASP A 367 0.24 2.45 37.74
N GLY A 368 -0.81 3.25 37.97
CA GLY A 368 -1.46 4.08 36.95
C GLY A 368 -2.87 3.61 36.56
N GLU A 369 -3.47 4.31 35.57
CA GLU A 369 -4.82 3.99 35.08
C GLU A 369 -4.82 2.78 34.14
N LEU A 370 -5.90 1.97 34.20
CA LEU A 370 -6.10 0.82 33.33
C LEU A 370 -6.30 1.28 31.88
N ASN A 371 -5.41 0.86 30.97
CA ASN A 371 -5.52 1.15 29.56
C ASN A 371 -6.33 0.06 28.83
N LEU A 372 -7.57 0.39 28.44
CA LEU A 372 -8.48 -0.53 27.73
C LEU A 372 -7.97 -1.02 26.36
N ASN A 373 -7.00 -0.31 25.78
CA ASN A 373 -6.34 -0.69 24.53
C ASN A 373 -5.10 -1.59 24.76
N SER A 374 -4.63 -1.74 26.00
CA SER A 374 -3.47 -2.57 26.34
C SER A 374 -3.85 -4.04 26.43
N THR A 375 -3.43 -4.84 25.44
CA THR A 375 -3.65 -6.29 25.41
C THR A 375 -3.16 -7.01 26.68
N PRO A 376 -1.95 -6.77 27.19
CA PRO A 376 -1.47 -7.43 28.40
C PRO A 376 -2.30 -7.09 29.65
N GLN A 377 -2.62 -5.80 29.85
CA GLN A 377 -3.41 -5.36 31.00
C GLN A 377 -4.82 -5.95 30.94
N MET A 378 -5.49 -5.81 29.77
CA MET A 378 -6.85 -6.28 29.59
C MET A 378 -7.00 -7.79 29.72
N LYS A 379 -6.03 -8.58 29.24
CA LYS A 379 -6.02 -10.03 29.45
C LYS A 379 -6.08 -10.37 30.95
N ALA A 380 -5.21 -9.75 31.75
CA ALA A 380 -5.12 -10.03 33.18
C ALA A 380 -6.39 -9.62 33.94
N VAL A 381 -6.90 -8.39 33.72
CA VAL A 381 -8.07 -7.91 34.46
C VAL A 381 -9.36 -8.62 34.04
N LEU A 382 -9.54 -8.94 32.74
CA LEU A 382 -10.72 -9.66 32.29
C LEU A 382 -10.70 -11.10 32.80
N SER A 383 -9.57 -11.81 32.73
CA SER A 383 -9.49 -13.18 33.25
C SER A 383 -9.91 -13.26 34.72
N LYS A 384 -9.55 -12.25 35.52
CA LYS A 384 -9.96 -12.13 36.92
C LYS A 384 -11.45 -11.82 37.05
N GLU A 385 -11.97 -10.85 36.30
CA GLU A 385 -13.39 -10.45 36.35
C GLU A 385 -14.32 -11.61 35.98
N ILE A 386 -14.03 -12.33 34.89
CA ILE A 386 -14.89 -13.43 34.42
C ILE A 386 -14.57 -14.77 35.11
N GLY A 387 -13.60 -14.81 36.02
CA GLY A 387 -13.18 -16.02 36.74
C GLY A 387 -12.65 -17.13 35.83
N ARG A 388 -12.18 -16.80 34.62
CA ARG A 388 -11.76 -17.75 33.58
C ARG A 388 -10.54 -17.23 32.86
N ASP A 389 -9.51 -18.06 32.72
CA ASP A 389 -8.32 -17.68 31.95
C ASP A 389 -8.65 -17.48 30.46
N ILE A 390 -8.37 -16.27 29.97
CA ILE A 390 -8.53 -15.89 28.57
C ILE A 390 -7.17 -16.15 27.88
N PRO A 391 -7.06 -17.08 26.92
CA PRO A 391 -5.76 -17.45 26.36
C PRO A 391 -5.10 -16.30 25.58
N ASN A 392 -5.89 -15.51 24.85
CA ASN A 392 -5.46 -14.39 24.04
C ASN A 392 -6.59 -13.36 23.84
N MET A 393 -6.25 -12.15 23.37
CA MET A 393 -7.20 -11.06 23.14
C MET A 393 -7.70 -10.96 21.69
N ASP A 394 -7.68 -12.06 20.92
CA ASP A 394 -8.18 -12.07 19.55
C ASP A 394 -9.69 -11.82 19.54
N ALA A 395 -10.09 -10.77 18.84
CA ALA A 395 -11.49 -10.34 18.80
C ALA A 395 -12.41 -11.42 18.23
N LYS A 396 -11.98 -12.16 17.20
CA LYS A 396 -12.83 -13.11 16.48
C LYS A 396 -12.87 -14.48 17.14
N LYS A 397 -11.71 -14.99 17.54
CA LYS A 397 -11.54 -16.36 18.05
C LYS A 397 -11.84 -16.49 19.53
N THR A 398 -11.63 -15.43 20.32
CA THR A 398 -11.72 -15.53 21.78
C THR A 398 -12.74 -14.56 22.35
N LEU A 399 -12.63 -13.27 22.06
CA LEU A 399 -13.51 -12.28 22.71
C LEU A 399 -14.94 -12.33 22.20
N LYS A 400 -15.20 -12.49 20.89
CA LYS A 400 -16.59 -12.56 20.37
C LYS A 400 -17.40 -13.73 20.93
N PRO A 401 -16.86 -14.98 20.98
CA PRO A 401 -17.55 -16.07 21.66
C PRO A 401 -17.82 -15.77 23.14
N LEU A 402 -16.81 -15.27 23.87
CA LEU A 402 -16.96 -14.93 25.28
C LEU A 402 -17.93 -13.75 25.50
N GLY A 403 -18.02 -12.80 24.58
CA GLY A 403 -18.96 -11.68 24.63
C GLY A 403 -20.42 -12.11 24.52
N ARG A 404 -20.71 -13.34 24.10
CA ARG A 404 -22.07 -13.92 24.17
C ARG A 404 -22.44 -14.39 25.58
N GLU A 405 -21.43 -14.64 26.42
CA GLU A 405 -21.57 -15.16 27.78
C GLU A 405 -21.35 -14.06 28.83
N PHE A 406 -20.45 -13.11 28.55
CA PHE A 406 -20.04 -12.06 29.46
C PHE A 406 -20.25 -10.68 28.85
N GLU A 407 -21.18 -9.91 29.41
CA GLU A 407 -21.53 -8.56 28.97
C GLU A 407 -20.30 -7.62 28.95
N ILE A 408 -19.42 -7.72 29.95
CA ILE A 408 -18.20 -6.89 30.03
C ILE A 408 -17.26 -7.07 28.83
N ILE A 409 -17.26 -8.26 28.21
CA ILE A 409 -16.47 -8.54 27.01
C ILE A 409 -17.18 -8.00 25.77
N ALA A 410 -18.51 -8.05 25.71
CA ALA A 410 -19.29 -7.42 24.65
C ALA A 410 -19.09 -5.91 24.65
N ASP A 411 -19.16 -5.27 25.83
CA ASP A 411 -18.90 -3.84 26.02
C ASP A 411 -17.50 -3.45 25.56
N LEU A 412 -16.47 -4.25 25.89
CA LEU A 412 -15.10 -3.99 25.45
C LEU A 412 -14.96 -4.09 23.93
N LEU A 413 -15.61 -5.07 23.31
CA LEU A 413 -15.61 -5.22 21.85
C LEU A 413 -16.28 -4.03 21.18
N GLU A 414 -17.41 -3.57 21.72
CA GLU A 414 -18.10 -2.37 21.26
C GLU A 414 -17.22 -1.14 21.41
N TYR A 415 -16.63 -0.92 22.59
CA TYR A 415 -15.73 0.19 22.88
C TYR A 415 -14.55 0.26 21.89
N ARG A 416 -13.88 -0.88 21.65
CA ARG A 416 -12.77 -0.96 20.69
C ARG A 416 -13.23 -0.73 19.25
N LYS A 417 -14.41 -1.22 18.88
CA LYS A 417 -15.01 -0.98 17.56
C LYS A 417 -15.27 0.51 17.36
N ILE A 418 -15.95 1.16 18.31
CA ILE A 418 -16.34 2.57 18.25
C ILE A 418 -15.11 3.47 18.27
N THR A 419 -14.16 3.24 19.17
CA THR A 419 -12.93 4.05 19.26
C THR A 419 -12.14 4.00 17.96
N LYS A 420 -12.05 2.82 17.34
CA LYS A 420 -11.41 2.67 16.02
C LYS A 420 -12.22 3.36 14.92
N LEU A 421 -13.55 3.19 14.91
CA LEU A 421 -14.44 3.80 13.92
C LEU A 421 -14.33 5.33 13.94
N SER A 422 -14.44 5.92 15.14
CA SER A 422 -14.29 7.36 15.38
C SER A 422 -12.90 7.84 14.95
N GLY A 423 -11.84 7.32 15.59
CA GLY A 423 -10.49 7.85 15.42
C GLY A 423 -9.85 7.57 14.05
N THR A 424 -10.25 6.51 13.34
CA THR A 424 -9.64 6.16 12.04
C THR A 424 -10.46 6.67 10.85
N TYR A 425 -11.78 6.76 10.99
CA TYR A 425 -12.67 7.04 9.85
C TYR A 425 -13.49 8.30 10.07
N ILE A 426 -14.33 8.36 11.10
CA ILE A 426 -15.31 9.45 11.24
C ILE A 426 -14.64 10.79 11.56
N ASP A 427 -13.65 10.80 12.44
CA ASP A 427 -12.97 12.05 12.84
C ASP A 427 -11.77 12.37 11.93
N ALA A 428 -11.07 11.32 11.47
CA ALA A 428 -9.81 11.48 10.74
C ALA A 428 -9.96 11.62 9.23
N LEU A 429 -11.03 11.10 8.63
CA LEU A 429 -11.23 11.26 7.18
C LEU A 429 -11.58 12.71 6.80
N PRO A 430 -12.47 13.43 7.50
CA PRO A 430 -12.76 14.84 7.21
C PRO A 430 -11.54 15.75 7.13
N THR A 431 -10.51 15.50 7.96
CA THR A 431 -9.29 16.34 7.99
C THR A 431 -8.37 16.15 6.78
N LYS A 432 -8.64 15.14 5.96
CA LYS A 432 -7.87 14.78 4.77
C LYS A 432 -8.36 15.44 3.47
N GLN A 433 -9.19 16.48 3.57
CA GLN A 433 -9.64 17.20 2.38
C GLN A 433 -8.43 17.80 1.67
N ASN A 434 -8.31 17.57 0.37
CA ASN A 434 -7.29 18.26 -0.39
C ASN A 434 -7.62 19.77 -0.45
N PRO A 435 -6.67 20.66 -0.11
CA PRO A 435 -6.94 22.08 -0.01
C PRO A 435 -7.20 22.74 -1.36
N THR A 436 -6.70 22.17 -2.46
CA THR A 436 -6.82 22.70 -3.83
C THR A 436 -8.16 22.27 -4.45
N THR A 437 -8.43 20.97 -4.49
CA THR A 437 -9.62 20.43 -5.16
C THR A 437 -10.88 20.51 -4.31
N LYS A 438 -10.74 20.69 -2.99
CA LYS A 438 -11.81 20.58 -1.99
C LYS A 438 -12.50 19.21 -1.99
N ARG A 439 -11.81 18.18 -2.48
CA ARG A 439 -12.26 16.79 -2.49
C ARG A 439 -11.31 15.89 -1.72
N TRP A 440 -11.72 14.66 -1.47
CA TRP A 440 -10.88 13.65 -0.84
C TRP A 440 -10.38 12.70 -1.90
N HIS A 441 -9.08 12.47 -1.96
CA HIS A 441 -8.48 11.61 -2.99
C HIS A 441 -7.87 10.37 -2.34
N SER A 442 -8.17 9.21 -2.92
CA SER A 442 -7.53 7.94 -2.56
C SER A 442 -6.53 7.58 -3.64
N ARG A 443 -5.39 7.00 -3.27
CA ARG A 443 -4.44 6.46 -4.24
C ARG A 443 -4.69 4.98 -4.44
N PHE A 444 -4.78 4.53 -5.67
CA PHE A 444 -4.96 3.14 -6.07
C PHE A 444 -3.63 2.56 -6.54
N ASN A 445 -3.31 1.36 -6.06
CA ASN A 445 -2.19 0.59 -6.56
C ASN A 445 -2.72 -0.60 -7.38
N PRO A 446 -2.57 -0.60 -8.72
CA PRO A 446 -3.04 -1.70 -9.58
C PRO A 446 -2.33 -3.02 -9.32
N MET A 447 -1.17 -2.99 -8.66
CA MET A 447 -0.37 -4.16 -8.29
C MET A 447 -0.30 -4.33 -6.77
N GLY A 448 -1.25 -3.76 -6.04
CA GLY A 448 -1.27 -3.69 -4.58
C GLY A 448 -1.22 -5.04 -3.87
N THR A 449 -1.77 -6.10 -4.49
CA THR A 449 -1.60 -7.47 -3.99
C THR A 449 -0.77 -8.33 -4.95
N VAL A 450 -0.10 -9.35 -4.42
CA VAL A 450 0.62 -10.35 -5.24
C VAL A 450 -0.30 -11.10 -6.20
N THR A 451 -1.60 -11.18 -5.88
CA THR A 451 -2.63 -11.77 -6.75
C THR A 451 -3.08 -10.82 -7.86
N GLY A 452 -2.70 -9.54 -7.83
CA GLY A 452 -3.04 -8.54 -8.84
C GLY A 452 -4.33 -7.78 -8.59
N ARG A 453 -4.93 -7.92 -7.39
CA ARG A 453 -6.03 -7.05 -6.98
C ARG A 453 -5.49 -5.66 -6.68
N PHE A 454 -6.33 -4.66 -6.92
CA PHE A 454 -6.07 -3.32 -6.46
C PHE A 454 -5.94 -3.28 -4.95
N SER A 455 -5.09 -2.39 -4.46
CA SER A 455 -5.23 -1.84 -3.12
C SER A 455 -5.47 -0.34 -3.24
N SER A 456 -5.93 0.26 -2.15
CA SER A 456 -5.97 1.72 -2.04
C SER A 456 -5.42 2.13 -0.68
N GLY A 457 -4.86 3.33 -0.59
CA GLY A 457 -4.29 3.80 0.66
C GLY A 457 -3.36 4.98 0.50
N LYS A 458 -2.46 5.11 1.47
CA LYS A 458 -1.36 6.05 1.42
C LYS A 458 -0.25 5.47 0.55
N ASP A 459 0.41 6.32 -0.22
CA ASP A 459 1.75 6.00 -0.71
C ASP A 459 2.71 5.78 0.46
N GLU A 460 3.55 4.74 0.37
CA GLU A 460 4.57 4.44 1.38
C GLU A 460 5.67 5.52 1.41
N ASP A 461 5.87 6.23 0.30
CA ASP A 461 6.81 7.35 0.18
C ASP A 461 6.25 8.69 0.68
N ALA A 462 4.94 8.80 0.89
CA ALA A 462 4.30 10.02 1.36
C ALA A 462 4.10 10.00 2.89
N ALA A 463 5.06 10.55 3.63
CA ALA A 463 5.01 10.64 5.09
C ALA A 463 3.77 11.40 5.62
N ASP A 464 3.38 12.48 4.95
CA ASP A 464 2.26 13.35 5.30
C ASP A 464 1.26 13.44 4.13
N SER A 465 0.52 12.36 3.86
CA SER A 465 -0.52 12.37 2.82
C SER A 465 -1.93 12.56 3.36
N ASN A 466 -2.70 13.38 2.64
CA ASN A 466 -4.16 13.50 2.71
C ASN A 466 -4.88 12.27 2.11
N GLN A 467 -4.15 11.21 1.76
CA GLN A 467 -4.72 10.02 1.15
C GLN A 467 -5.33 9.08 2.19
N PHE A 468 -6.31 8.30 1.77
CA PHE A 468 -6.99 7.29 2.60
C PHE A 468 -7.29 6.04 1.78
N ASN A 469 -7.63 4.94 2.46
CA ASN A 469 -8.00 3.67 1.82
C ASN A 469 -9.51 3.62 1.61
N VAL A 470 -9.99 3.91 0.39
CA VAL A 470 -11.42 3.87 0.07
C VAL A 470 -11.96 2.43 0.02
N GLN A 471 -11.14 1.45 -0.37
CA GLN A 471 -11.58 0.05 -0.49
C GLN A 471 -11.93 -0.61 0.85
N ASN A 472 -11.45 -0.08 1.98
CA ASN A 472 -11.64 -0.69 3.30
C ASN A 472 -12.47 0.17 4.26
N GLN A 473 -13.43 0.94 3.74
CA GLN A 473 -14.36 1.72 4.56
C GLN A 473 -15.41 0.82 5.23
N PRO A 474 -15.56 0.85 6.57
CA PRO A 474 -16.62 0.12 7.25
C PRO A 474 -18.00 0.68 6.86
N GLU A 475 -19.03 -0.15 6.92
CA GLU A 475 -20.40 0.18 6.50
C GLU A 475 -20.90 1.50 7.13
N GLU A 476 -20.61 1.72 8.40
CA GLU A 476 -21.00 2.94 9.11
C GLU A 476 -20.29 4.19 8.56
N ALA A 477 -19.02 4.07 8.14
CA ALA A 477 -18.25 5.18 7.57
C ALA A 477 -18.58 5.43 6.09
N ARG A 478 -19.01 4.40 5.32
CA ARG A 478 -19.46 4.57 3.92
C ARG A 478 -20.57 5.61 3.81
N LYS A 479 -21.40 5.74 4.84
CA LYS A 479 -22.46 6.75 4.92
C LYS A 479 -21.94 8.18 4.86
N MET A 480 -20.67 8.46 5.12
CA MET A 480 -20.12 9.82 4.93
C MET A 480 -20.00 10.19 3.46
N PHE A 481 -19.94 9.24 2.53
CA PHE A 481 -19.68 9.52 1.13
C PHE A 481 -20.97 9.83 0.38
N LEU A 482 -20.97 10.91 -0.37
CA LEU A 482 -22.11 11.40 -1.16
C LEU A 482 -21.82 11.33 -2.65
N ALA A 483 -22.90 11.15 -3.43
CA ALA A 483 -22.91 11.51 -4.83
C ALA A 483 -22.71 13.03 -4.99
N PRO A 484 -22.04 13.51 -6.05
CA PRO A 484 -22.06 14.93 -6.40
C PRO A 484 -23.48 15.46 -6.63
N ALA A 485 -23.66 16.77 -6.45
CA ALA A 485 -24.94 17.41 -6.70
C ALA A 485 -25.39 17.20 -8.16
N GLY A 486 -26.66 16.82 -8.36
CA GLY A 486 -27.22 16.49 -9.68
C GLY A 486 -26.79 15.13 -10.21
N LYS A 487 -26.08 14.32 -9.39
CA LYS A 487 -25.63 12.98 -9.75
C LYS A 487 -26.09 11.94 -8.74
N VAL A 488 -26.07 10.69 -9.19
CA VAL A 488 -26.23 9.47 -8.38
C VAL A 488 -24.98 8.62 -8.46
N LEU A 489 -24.80 7.75 -7.46
CA LEU A 489 -23.87 6.65 -7.54
C LEU A 489 -24.61 5.38 -7.97
N VAL A 490 -24.09 4.68 -8.97
CA VAL A 490 -24.57 3.35 -9.39
C VAL A 490 -23.46 2.35 -9.11
N SER A 491 -23.69 1.49 -8.13
CA SER A 491 -22.80 0.38 -7.79
C SER A 491 -23.21 -0.87 -8.56
N ALA A 492 -22.22 -1.57 -9.12
CA ALA A 492 -22.40 -2.87 -9.75
C ALA A 492 -21.35 -3.85 -9.20
N ASP A 493 -21.82 -4.88 -8.49
CA ASP A 493 -20.98 -5.90 -7.83
C ASP A 493 -21.07 -7.24 -8.56
N PHE A 494 -19.96 -7.98 -8.68
CA PHE A 494 -19.97 -9.28 -9.36
C PHE A 494 -20.66 -10.35 -8.50
N LYS A 495 -21.65 -11.05 -9.07
CA LYS A 495 -22.30 -12.18 -8.41
C LYS A 495 -21.39 -13.39 -8.31
N ALA A 496 -20.85 -13.61 -7.12
CA ALA A 496 -20.12 -14.83 -6.77
C ALA A 496 -18.89 -15.08 -7.68
N GLN A 497 -18.13 -14.02 -7.95
CA GLN A 497 -17.01 -13.98 -8.90
C GLN A 497 -16.05 -15.18 -8.75
N GLU A 498 -15.55 -15.42 -7.53
CA GLU A 498 -14.53 -16.45 -7.28
C GLU A 498 -15.04 -17.87 -7.52
N ILE A 499 -16.31 -18.18 -7.21
CA ILE A 499 -16.87 -19.53 -7.42
C ILE A 499 -17.23 -19.76 -8.89
N ARG A 500 -17.60 -18.71 -9.65
CA ARG A 500 -17.72 -18.80 -11.13
C ARG A 500 -16.37 -19.07 -11.78
N CYS A 501 -15.33 -18.35 -11.38
CA CYS A 501 -13.96 -18.62 -11.81
C CYS A 501 -13.54 -20.06 -11.47
N THR A 502 -13.89 -20.54 -10.27
CA THR A 502 -13.59 -21.92 -9.84
C THR A 502 -14.31 -22.96 -10.70
N ALA A 503 -15.60 -22.74 -11.00
CA ALA A 503 -16.39 -23.61 -11.86
C ALA A 503 -15.78 -23.71 -13.27
N TYR A 504 -15.42 -22.56 -13.85
CA TYR A 504 -14.75 -22.50 -15.15
C TYR A 504 -13.38 -23.21 -15.14
N MET A 505 -12.52 -22.92 -14.15
CA MET A 505 -11.17 -23.50 -14.11
C MET A 505 -11.13 -25.01 -13.83
N SER A 506 -12.07 -25.50 -13.02
CA SER A 506 -12.18 -26.93 -12.69
C SER A 506 -13.01 -27.72 -13.70
N GLY A 507 -13.89 -27.07 -14.45
CA GLY A 507 -14.85 -27.71 -15.35
C GLY A 507 -15.89 -28.58 -14.63
N GLU A 508 -16.14 -28.31 -13.34
CA GLU A 508 -17.01 -29.10 -12.46
C GLU A 508 -18.49 -28.95 -12.84
N PRO A 509 -19.15 -30.02 -13.35
CA PRO A 509 -20.52 -29.93 -13.84
C PRO A 509 -21.52 -29.45 -12.79
N VAL A 510 -21.38 -29.88 -11.54
CA VAL A 510 -22.31 -29.49 -10.45
C VAL A 510 -22.33 -27.97 -10.25
N LEU A 511 -21.16 -27.32 -10.34
CA LEU A 511 -21.06 -25.86 -10.19
C LEU A 511 -21.54 -25.13 -11.45
N ILE A 512 -21.18 -25.64 -12.64
CA ILE A 512 -21.56 -25.04 -13.92
C ILE A 512 -23.08 -25.07 -14.09
N GLU A 513 -23.70 -26.22 -13.88
CA GLU A 513 -25.16 -26.40 -13.99
C GLU A 513 -25.92 -25.51 -13.00
N ALA A 514 -25.39 -25.29 -11.80
CA ALA A 514 -26.02 -24.40 -10.82
C ALA A 514 -26.14 -22.98 -11.41
N PHE A 515 -25.10 -22.47 -12.05
CA PHE A 515 -25.14 -21.16 -12.70
C PHE A 515 -26.03 -21.13 -13.94
N GLU A 516 -26.01 -22.17 -14.77
CA GLU A 516 -26.89 -22.28 -15.94
C GLU A 516 -28.38 -22.28 -15.56
N LYS A 517 -28.72 -22.89 -14.42
CA LYS A 517 -30.09 -22.96 -13.89
C LYS A 517 -30.47 -21.75 -13.02
N GLY A 518 -29.59 -20.76 -12.84
CA GLY A 518 -29.83 -19.61 -11.96
C GLY A 518 -29.90 -19.96 -10.47
N ILE A 519 -29.36 -21.12 -10.08
CA ILE A 519 -29.36 -21.61 -8.70
C ILE A 519 -28.14 -21.04 -7.97
N ASP A 520 -28.38 -20.42 -6.81
CA ASP A 520 -27.30 -19.99 -5.93
C ASP A 520 -26.46 -21.18 -5.43
N PRO A 521 -25.15 -21.23 -5.72
CA PRO A 521 -24.33 -22.40 -5.43
C PRO A 521 -24.13 -22.60 -3.92
N TYR A 522 -24.10 -21.53 -3.12
CA TYR A 522 -23.92 -21.64 -1.68
C TYR A 522 -25.16 -22.18 -1.00
N ALA A 523 -26.34 -21.69 -1.39
CA ALA A 523 -27.61 -22.21 -0.91
C ALA A 523 -27.84 -23.66 -1.38
N ASN A 524 -27.41 -24.01 -2.59
CA ASN A 524 -27.49 -25.38 -3.09
C ASN A 524 -26.63 -26.33 -2.24
N MET A 525 -25.36 -25.98 -2.00
CA MET A 525 -24.48 -26.77 -1.12
C MET A 525 -25.01 -26.81 0.32
N ALA A 526 -25.57 -25.71 0.83
CA ALA A 526 -26.19 -25.67 2.15
C ALA A 526 -27.41 -26.61 2.23
N SER A 527 -28.26 -26.61 1.20
CA SER A 527 -29.44 -27.48 1.12
C SER A 527 -29.05 -28.95 1.16
N MET A 528 -28.03 -29.33 0.37
CA MET A 528 -27.47 -30.67 0.36
C MET A 528 -26.91 -31.06 1.74
N TYR A 529 -26.17 -30.17 2.38
CA TYR A 529 -25.52 -30.45 3.66
C TYR A 529 -26.49 -30.52 4.84
N TYR A 530 -27.29 -29.45 5.04
CA TYR A 530 -28.25 -29.36 6.14
C TYR A 530 -29.47 -30.26 5.91
N LYS A 531 -29.61 -30.86 4.73
CA LYS A 531 -30.77 -31.67 4.31
C LYS A 531 -32.08 -30.90 4.48
N ARG A 532 -32.04 -29.61 4.15
CA ARG A 532 -33.19 -28.68 4.20
C ARG A 532 -33.56 -28.24 2.79
N PRO A 533 -34.85 -27.96 2.50
CA PRO A 533 -35.25 -27.45 1.19
C PRO A 533 -34.49 -26.18 0.79
N TYR A 534 -34.15 -26.06 -0.51
CA TYR A 534 -33.39 -24.92 -1.04
C TYR A 534 -33.96 -23.56 -0.61
N HIS A 535 -35.29 -23.38 -0.68
CA HIS A 535 -35.95 -22.13 -0.35
C HIS A 535 -35.83 -21.74 1.14
N GLU A 536 -35.61 -22.70 2.04
CA GLU A 536 -35.41 -22.42 3.47
C GLU A 536 -33.98 -21.99 3.81
N VAL A 537 -33.02 -22.33 2.95
CA VAL A 537 -31.59 -22.01 3.10
C VAL A 537 -31.12 -21.01 2.06
N TYR A 538 -32.02 -20.45 1.26
CA TYR A 538 -31.74 -19.39 0.31
C TYR A 538 -31.64 -18.02 1.01
N LYS A 539 -31.54 -16.92 0.26
CA LYS A 539 -31.67 -15.57 0.79
C LYS A 539 -33.09 -15.32 1.31
N LEU A 540 -33.19 -14.51 2.35
CA LEU A 540 -34.46 -14.00 2.89
C LEU A 540 -35.13 -13.02 1.90
N PRO A 541 -36.43 -12.73 2.05
CA PRO A 541 -37.13 -11.79 1.15
C PRO A 541 -36.53 -10.38 1.09
N ASN A 542 -35.83 -9.96 2.15
CA ASN A 542 -35.09 -8.70 2.22
C ASN A 542 -33.69 -8.77 1.55
N GLY A 543 -33.35 -9.89 0.91
CA GLY A 543 -32.07 -10.12 0.24
C GLY A 543 -30.93 -10.60 1.13
N GLU A 544 -31.12 -10.68 2.45
CA GLU A 544 -30.09 -11.10 3.40
C GLU A 544 -29.81 -12.61 3.34
N ASP A 545 -28.58 -12.99 3.67
CA ASP A 545 -28.20 -14.40 3.76
C ASP A 545 -28.83 -15.09 4.98
N THR A 546 -29.41 -16.27 4.78
CA THR A 546 -29.69 -17.19 5.89
C THR A 546 -28.40 -17.61 6.60
N PRO A 547 -28.46 -17.96 7.90
CA PRO A 547 -27.31 -18.45 8.64
C PRO A 547 -26.60 -19.62 7.95
N GLU A 548 -27.36 -20.55 7.37
CA GLU A 548 -26.89 -21.73 6.65
C GLU A 548 -26.15 -21.36 5.36
N ARG A 549 -26.73 -20.50 4.51
CA ARG A 549 -26.05 -20.01 3.29
C ARG A 549 -24.75 -19.31 3.63
N LYS A 550 -24.80 -18.42 4.62
CA LYS A 550 -23.63 -17.64 5.07
C LYS A 550 -22.53 -18.55 5.59
N ALA A 551 -22.88 -19.54 6.43
CA ALA A 551 -21.94 -20.53 6.93
C ALA A 551 -21.30 -21.32 5.77
N MET A 552 -22.13 -21.81 4.83
CA MET A 552 -21.64 -22.57 3.66
C MET A 552 -20.71 -21.74 2.77
N LYS A 553 -21.02 -20.46 2.53
CA LYS A 553 -20.13 -19.55 1.79
C LYS A 553 -18.76 -19.43 2.46
N VAL A 554 -18.73 -19.21 3.77
CA VAL A 554 -17.48 -19.07 4.52
C VAL A 554 -16.68 -20.38 4.48
N VAL A 555 -17.35 -21.51 4.69
CA VAL A 555 -16.76 -22.84 4.65
C VAL A 555 -16.17 -23.15 3.28
N TRP A 556 -16.92 -22.92 2.21
CA TRP A 556 -16.47 -23.12 0.83
C TRP A 556 -15.19 -22.33 0.52
N LEU A 557 -15.18 -21.03 0.81
CA LEU A 557 -14.01 -20.18 0.54
C LEU A 557 -12.81 -20.63 1.36
N ALA A 558 -13.03 -20.99 2.63
CA ALA A 558 -12.00 -21.51 3.50
C ALA A 558 -11.41 -22.83 3.00
N THR A 559 -12.25 -23.80 2.63
CA THR A 559 -11.81 -25.12 2.19
C THR A 559 -11.16 -25.09 0.81
N LEU A 560 -11.67 -24.26 -0.11
CA LEU A 560 -11.06 -24.01 -1.42
C LEU A 560 -9.61 -23.53 -1.29
N TYR A 561 -9.32 -22.73 -0.27
CA TYR A 561 -7.97 -22.22 0.03
C TYR A 561 -7.16 -23.12 0.97
N GLY A 562 -7.52 -24.39 1.08
CA GLY A 562 -6.73 -25.40 1.77
C GLY A 562 -6.75 -25.27 3.29
N MET A 563 -7.88 -24.85 3.86
CA MET A 563 -8.10 -24.89 5.31
C MET A 563 -7.95 -26.32 5.84
N SER A 564 -7.29 -26.45 7.01
CA SER A 564 -7.13 -27.73 7.69
C SER A 564 -8.44 -28.20 8.33
N ASP A 565 -8.61 -29.51 8.46
CA ASP A 565 -9.82 -30.10 9.04
C ASP A 565 -10.05 -29.67 10.50
N PHE A 566 -8.97 -29.39 11.25
CA PHE A 566 -9.07 -28.81 12.59
C PHE A 566 -9.69 -27.41 12.57
N SER A 567 -9.25 -26.56 11.63
CA SER A 567 -9.78 -25.21 11.48
C SER A 567 -11.21 -25.21 10.94
N LEU A 568 -11.55 -26.19 10.09
CA LEU A 568 -12.91 -26.40 9.60
C LEU A 568 -13.84 -26.84 10.73
N ALA A 569 -13.39 -27.78 11.57
CA ALA A 569 -14.11 -28.24 12.74
C ALA A 569 -14.42 -27.09 13.71
N ASP A 570 -13.42 -26.28 14.03
CA ASP A 570 -13.58 -25.08 14.87
C ASP A 570 -14.58 -24.09 14.28
N MET A 571 -14.51 -23.85 12.96
CA MET A 571 -15.42 -22.93 12.25
C MET A 571 -16.87 -23.41 12.21
N LEU A 572 -17.08 -24.72 12.08
CA LEU A 572 -18.41 -25.34 12.03
C LEU A 572 -18.95 -25.75 13.41
N GLY A 573 -18.14 -25.64 14.48
CA GLY A 573 -18.50 -26.15 15.81
C GLY A 573 -18.59 -27.68 15.87
N LEU A 574 -17.86 -28.37 15.00
CA LEU A 574 -17.85 -29.83 14.86
C LEU A 574 -16.65 -30.47 15.57
N LYS A 575 -16.70 -31.78 15.79
CA LYS A 575 -15.50 -32.56 16.09
C LYS A 575 -14.70 -32.79 14.80
N LYS A 576 -13.37 -32.95 14.92
CA LYS A 576 -12.49 -33.19 13.76
C LYS A 576 -12.98 -34.31 12.83
N PRO A 577 -13.40 -35.50 13.32
CA PRO A 577 -13.88 -36.56 12.42
C PRO A 577 -15.11 -36.18 11.59
N GLU A 578 -16.03 -35.40 12.18
CA GLU A 578 -17.25 -34.92 11.50
C GLU A 578 -16.89 -33.89 10.42
N ALA A 579 -15.94 -33.00 10.70
CA ALA A 579 -15.45 -32.03 9.71
C ALA A 579 -14.71 -32.71 8.54
N THR A 580 -13.92 -33.76 8.82
CA THR A 580 -13.28 -34.58 7.78
C THR A 580 -14.34 -35.27 6.91
N ALA A 581 -15.33 -35.95 7.51
CA ALA A 581 -16.40 -36.61 6.77
C ALA A 581 -17.21 -35.63 5.90
N PHE A 582 -17.54 -34.45 6.44
CA PHE A 582 -18.21 -33.39 5.68
C PHE A 582 -17.38 -32.94 4.47
N LYS A 583 -16.09 -32.70 4.66
CA LYS A 583 -15.18 -32.29 3.57
C LYS A 583 -15.09 -33.38 2.51
N GLU A 584 -14.99 -34.65 2.92
CA GLU A 584 -14.98 -35.80 2.02
C GLU A 584 -16.29 -35.95 1.23
N GLU A 585 -17.45 -35.76 1.86
CA GLU A 585 -18.75 -35.79 1.19
C GLU A 585 -18.89 -34.65 0.17
N LEU A 586 -18.58 -33.42 0.58
CA LEU A 586 -18.67 -32.23 -0.27
C LEU A 586 -17.77 -32.36 -1.51
N PHE A 587 -16.49 -32.65 -1.31
CA PHE A 587 -15.53 -32.77 -2.41
C PHE A 587 -15.67 -34.09 -3.18
N GLY A 588 -16.22 -35.13 -2.56
CA GLY A 588 -16.59 -36.39 -3.22
C GLY A 588 -17.74 -36.20 -4.21
N SER A 589 -18.67 -35.28 -3.94
CA SER A 589 -19.71 -34.89 -4.89
C SER A 589 -19.22 -34.03 -6.06
N MET A 590 -17.98 -33.52 -6.00
CA MET A 590 -17.35 -32.64 -7.00
C MET A 590 -15.99 -33.18 -7.45
N PRO A 591 -15.95 -34.33 -8.17
CA PRO A 591 -14.72 -35.05 -8.46
C PRO A 591 -13.75 -34.28 -9.36
N LYS A 592 -14.23 -33.45 -10.29
CA LYS A 592 -13.34 -32.67 -11.17
C LYS A 592 -12.70 -31.52 -10.39
N LEU A 593 -13.44 -30.87 -9.51
CA LEU A 593 -12.87 -29.87 -8.59
C LEU A 593 -11.78 -30.48 -7.72
N SER A 594 -12.03 -31.65 -7.12
CA SER A 594 -11.06 -32.37 -6.29
C SER A 594 -9.79 -32.73 -7.07
N ALA A 595 -9.94 -33.24 -8.30
CA ALA A 595 -8.82 -33.53 -9.17
C ALA A 595 -8.03 -32.25 -9.54
N TRP A 596 -8.72 -31.15 -9.82
CA TRP A 596 -8.11 -29.86 -10.14
C TRP A 596 -7.33 -29.27 -8.96
N LEU A 597 -7.87 -29.34 -7.74
CA LEU A 597 -7.17 -28.89 -6.52
C LEU A 597 -5.88 -29.68 -6.29
N LYS A 598 -5.94 -31.02 -6.43
CA LYS A 598 -4.77 -31.88 -6.31
C LYS A 598 -3.72 -31.57 -7.39
N ALA A 599 -4.15 -31.42 -8.64
CA ALA A 599 -3.26 -31.08 -9.74
C ALA A 599 -2.57 -29.72 -9.53
N ASN A 600 -3.25 -28.74 -8.90
CA ASN A 600 -2.65 -27.46 -8.54
C ASN A 600 -1.51 -27.62 -7.52
N GLU A 601 -1.73 -28.39 -6.46
CA GLU A 601 -0.69 -28.64 -5.44
C GLU A 601 0.53 -29.35 -6.06
N GLU A 602 0.29 -30.35 -6.91
CA GLU A 602 1.34 -31.06 -7.64
C GLU A 602 2.10 -30.12 -8.59
N HIS A 603 1.39 -29.24 -9.29
CA HIS A 603 2.00 -28.26 -10.18
C HIS A 603 2.88 -27.26 -9.42
N VAL A 604 2.40 -26.74 -8.28
CA VAL A 604 3.19 -25.86 -7.39
C VAL A 604 4.42 -26.59 -6.84
N ALA A 605 4.28 -27.83 -6.41
CA ALA A 605 5.40 -28.63 -5.90
C ALA A 605 6.48 -28.85 -6.97
N LYS A 606 6.06 -29.09 -8.22
CA LYS A 606 6.97 -29.38 -9.34
C LYS A 606 7.63 -28.12 -9.90
N TYR A 607 6.85 -27.10 -10.21
CA TYR A 607 7.30 -25.95 -10.98
C TYR A 607 7.51 -24.69 -10.13
N GLY A 608 6.89 -24.61 -8.95
CA GLY A 608 7.01 -23.46 -8.06
C GLY A 608 6.34 -22.20 -8.59
N PHE A 609 5.28 -22.32 -9.40
CA PHE A 609 4.43 -21.21 -9.83
C PHE A 609 3.06 -21.72 -10.24
N VAL A 610 2.10 -20.82 -10.45
CA VAL A 610 0.81 -21.07 -11.12
C VAL A 610 0.49 -19.94 -12.10
N TRP A 611 -0.48 -20.19 -12.98
CA TRP A 611 -1.01 -19.20 -13.92
C TRP A 611 -2.43 -18.78 -13.53
N ALA A 612 -2.73 -17.49 -13.67
CA ALA A 612 -4.09 -17.00 -13.82
C ALA A 612 -4.68 -17.47 -15.16
N ASP A 613 -5.96 -17.16 -15.39
CA ASP A 613 -6.66 -17.53 -16.62
C ASP A 613 -5.90 -17.08 -17.87
N LYS A 614 -6.01 -17.89 -18.93
CA LYS A 614 -5.33 -17.70 -20.22
C LYS A 614 -3.81 -17.48 -20.11
N GLN A 615 -3.18 -17.83 -18.99
CA GLN A 615 -1.77 -17.55 -18.72
C GLN A 615 -1.40 -16.06 -18.77
N GLN A 616 -2.37 -15.17 -18.55
CA GLN A 616 -2.17 -13.72 -18.62
C GLN A 616 -1.27 -13.19 -17.48
N ARG A 617 -1.26 -13.88 -16.33
CA ARG A 617 -0.44 -13.51 -15.17
C ARG A 617 0.14 -14.75 -14.48
N LYS A 618 1.40 -14.67 -14.06
CA LYS A 618 2.10 -15.72 -13.31
C LYS A 618 2.19 -15.38 -11.82
N ARG A 619 1.94 -16.35 -10.95
CA ARG A 619 2.27 -16.29 -9.53
C ARG A 619 3.39 -17.29 -9.21
N ARG A 620 4.57 -16.80 -8.86
CA ARG A 620 5.79 -17.53 -8.47
C ARG A 620 5.77 -17.87 -6.98
N LEU A 621 5.88 -19.16 -6.67
CA LEU A 621 5.81 -19.77 -5.35
C LEU A 621 7.02 -20.69 -5.13
N PRO A 622 8.26 -20.13 -5.05
CA PRO A 622 9.48 -20.95 -4.97
C PRO A 622 9.51 -21.84 -3.72
N ASP A 623 8.91 -21.40 -2.61
CA ASP A 623 8.75 -22.18 -1.37
C ASP A 623 8.03 -23.52 -1.60
N GLY A 624 7.19 -23.63 -2.64
CA GLY A 624 6.49 -24.87 -2.99
C GLY A 624 7.42 -26.01 -3.41
N LYS A 625 8.61 -25.68 -3.93
CA LYS A 625 9.62 -26.65 -4.38
C LYS A 625 10.53 -27.16 -3.26
N LEU A 626 10.40 -26.62 -2.05
CA LEU A 626 11.20 -27.06 -0.92
C LEU A 626 10.82 -28.49 -0.52
N LYS A 627 11.81 -29.30 -0.15
CA LYS A 627 11.57 -30.65 0.37
C LYS A 627 11.02 -30.56 1.80
N ARG A 628 9.97 -31.33 2.09
CA ARG A 628 9.42 -31.44 3.45
C ARG A 628 10.46 -32.02 4.40
N LYS A 629 10.48 -31.51 5.64
CA LYS A 629 11.25 -32.07 6.75
C LYS A 629 10.37 -33.04 7.52
N GLU A 630 10.91 -34.18 7.88
CA GLU A 630 10.23 -35.15 8.75
C GLU A 630 10.26 -34.64 10.18
N ILE A 631 9.09 -34.45 10.80
CA ILE A 631 8.98 -33.94 12.17
C ILE A 631 8.74 -35.12 13.12
N PRO A 632 9.68 -35.45 14.02
CA PRO A 632 9.52 -36.56 14.96
C PRO A 632 8.38 -36.27 15.94
N TYR A 633 7.43 -37.20 16.03
CA TYR A 633 6.33 -37.11 16.98
C TYR A 633 6.85 -37.17 18.43
N GLY A 634 6.35 -36.29 19.31
CA GLY A 634 6.70 -36.28 20.74
C GLY A 634 7.92 -35.45 21.15
N LYS A 635 8.67 -34.85 20.21
CA LYS A 635 9.87 -34.03 20.50
C LYS A 635 9.61 -32.52 20.47
N TRP A 636 8.53 -32.07 21.12
CA TRP A 636 8.06 -30.68 21.09
C TRP A 636 9.04 -29.66 21.69
N ASN A 637 9.95 -30.12 22.57
CA ASN A 637 10.97 -29.29 23.22
C ASN A 637 12.29 -29.18 22.42
N ASP A 638 12.41 -29.87 21.27
CA ASP A 638 13.60 -29.77 20.42
C ASP A 638 13.57 -28.45 19.64
N PRO A 639 14.61 -27.59 19.69
CA PRO A 639 14.67 -26.38 18.86
C PRO A 639 14.47 -26.65 17.36
N LYS A 640 14.85 -27.84 16.88
CA LYS A 640 14.63 -28.27 15.49
C LYS A 640 13.16 -28.51 15.17
N TYR A 641 12.33 -28.84 16.16
CA TYR A 641 10.90 -29.03 15.97
C TYR A 641 10.26 -27.76 15.40
N GLU A 642 10.51 -26.62 16.04
CA GLU A 642 9.92 -25.34 15.62
C GLU A 642 10.50 -24.87 14.29
N GLU A 643 11.80 -25.09 14.06
CA GLU A 643 12.45 -24.81 12.78
C GLU A 643 11.82 -25.62 11.63
N TRP A 644 11.68 -26.94 11.79
CA TRP A 644 11.13 -27.83 10.76
C TRP A 644 9.64 -27.60 10.55
N ARG A 645 8.89 -27.27 11.62
CA ARG A 645 7.51 -26.83 11.55
C ARG A 645 7.38 -25.54 10.74
N LYS A 646 8.20 -24.53 11.01
CA LYS A 646 8.23 -23.27 10.23
C LYS A 646 8.59 -23.52 8.78
N HIS A 647 9.59 -24.37 8.50
CA HIS A 647 9.98 -24.78 7.15
C HIS A 647 8.82 -25.43 6.39
N ASN A 648 8.19 -26.46 6.96
CA ASN A 648 7.03 -27.10 6.38
C ASN A 648 5.82 -26.15 6.27
N GLY A 649 5.73 -25.15 7.17
CA GLY A 649 4.77 -24.07 7.13
C GLY A 649 4.88 -23.21 5.87
N LYS A 650 6.10 -22.92 5.39
CA LYS A 650 6.35 -22.19 4.13
C LYS A 650 5.81 -22.97 2.93
N ILE A 651 6.08 -24.27 2.87
CA ILE A 651 5.56 -25.18 1.82
C ILE A 651 4.03 -25.19 1.83
N ASN A 652 3.43 -25.41 3.00
CA ASN A 652 1.97 -25.44 3.14
C ASN A 652 1.33 -24.10 2.76
N ARG A 653 1.99 -22.97 3.07
CA ARG A 653 1.56 -21.64 2.63
C ARG A 653 1.61 -21.51 1.11
N ALA A 654 2.68 -21.97 0.47
CA ALA A 654 2.81 -21.95 -0.99
C ALA A 654 1.70 -22.77 -1.68
N MET A 655 1.36 -23.96 -1.18
CA MET A 655 0.26 -24.78 -1.73
C MET A 655 -1.09 -24.06 -1.66
N ARG A 656 -1.42 -23.48 -0.49
CA ARG A 656 -2.66 -22.69 -0.32
C ARG A 656 -2.70 -21.47 -1.23
N GLN A 657 -1.57 -20.77 -1.35
CA GLN A 657 -1.45 -19.61 -2.23
C GLN A 657 -1.56 -19.99 -3.71
N GLY A 658 -1.19 -21.20 -4.11
CA GLY A 658 -1.33 -21.69 -5.48
C GLY A 658 -2.77 -21.62 -5.97
N THR A 659 -3.68 -22.36 -5.32
CA THR A 659 -5.10 -22.34 -5.70
C THR A 659 -5.71 -20.94 -5.56
N ASN A 660 -5.42 -20.24 -4.47
CA ASN A 660 -5.92 -18.88 -4.25
C ASN A 660 -5.50 -17.92 -5.36
N ALA A 661 -4.25 -17.96 -5.80
CA ALA A 661 -3.75 -17.09 -6.85
C ALA A 661 -4.37 -17.38 -8.22
N ARG A 662 -4.68 -18.66 -8.53
CA ARG A 662 -5.41 -18.99 -9.76
C ARG A 662 -6.81 -18.36 -9.76
N VAL A 663 -7.54 -18.48 -8.66
CA VAL A 663 -8.92 -17.97 -8.56
C VAL A 663 -8.95 -16.45 -8.43
N GLN A 664 -8.27 -15.89 -7.43
CA GLN A 664 -8.29 -14.45 -7.16
C GLN A 664 -7.55 -13.64 -8.21
N GLY A 665 -6.45 -14.18 -8.76
CA GLY A 665 -5.71 -13.50 -9.80
C GLY A 665 -6.48 -13.41 -11.10
N SER A 666 -7.24 -14.46 -11.47
CA SER A 666 -8.09 -14.41 -12.65
C SER A 666 -9.31 -13.51 -12.45
N SER A 667 -9.87 -13.54 -11.24
CA SER A 667 -10.93 -12.60 -10.85
C SER A 667 -10.45 -11.14 -10.95
N ALA A 668 -9.21 -10.86 -10.53
CA ALA A 668 -8.60 -9.53 -10.67
C ALA A 668 -8.43 -9.13 -12.15
N VAL A 669 -8.03 -10.07 -13.01
CA VAL A 669 -7.97 -9.83 -14.47
C VAL A 669 -9.35 -9.47 -15.02
N GLN A 670 -10.40 -10.20 -14.64
CA GLN A 670 -11.78 -9.85 -15.03
C GLN A 670 -12.15 -8.43 -14.59
N THR A 671 -11.89 -8.07 -13.34
CA THR A 671 -12.20 -6.73 -12.81
C THR A 671 -11.44 -5.65 -13.59
N LYS A 672 -10.14 -5.83 -13.88
CA LYS A 672 -9.34 -4.86 -14.64
C LYS A 672 -9.83 -4.67 -16.07
N VAL A 673 -10.13 -5.76 -16.78
CA VAL A 673 -10.71 -5.68 -18.13
C VAL A 673 -12.06 -4.96 -18.10
N THR A 674 -12.89 -5.27 -17.12
CA THR A 674 -14.21 -4.63 -16.94
C THR A 674 -14.08 -3.15 -16.60
N MET A 675 -13.07 -2.75 -15.82
CA MET A 675 -12.78 -1.34 -15.51
C MET A 675 -12.41 -0.54 -16.76
N ILE A 676 -11.61 -1.12 -17.67
CA ILE A 676 -11.27 -0.44 -18.93
C ILE A 676 -12.53 -0.21 -19.75
N LYS A 677 -13.41 -1.22 -19.86
CA LYS A 677 -14.70 -1.06 -20.56
C LYS A 677 -15.67 -0.11 -19.87
N ALA A 678 -15.65 -0.07 -18.55
CA ALA A 678 -16.41 0.89 -17.76
C ALA A 678 -15.93 2.33 -18.01
N HIS A 679 -14.62 2.53 -18.05
CA HIS A 679 -14.00 3.84 -18.31
C HIS A 679 -14.25 4.31 -19.74
N GLU A 680 -14.05 3.46 -20.76
CA GLU A 680 -14.42 3.75 -22.15
C GLU A 680 -15.89 4.22 -22.24
N ALA A 681 -16.81 3.50 -21.57
CA ALA A 681 -18.22 3.86 -21.58
C ALA A 681 -18.54 5.19 -20.88
N CYS A 682 -17.72 5.60 -19.90
CA CYS A 682 -17.82 6.90 -19.24
C CYS A 682 -17.27 8.03 -20.13
N GLU A 683 -16.19 7.80 -20.88
CA GLU A 683 -15.65 8.79 -21.83
C GLU A 683 -16.65 9.11 -22.95
N ASP A 684 -17.44 8.11 -23.37
CA ASP A 684 -18.46 8.26 -24.42
C ASP A 684 -19.77 8.90 -23.94
N ARG A 685 -19.96 9.12 -22.63
CA ARG A 685 -21.23 9.59 -22.05
C ARG A 685 -21.02 10.81 -21.16
N GLU A 686 -21.66 11.90 -21.55
CA GLU A 686 -21.60 13.14 -20.78
C GLU A 686 -22.10 12.93 -19.34
N GLY A 687 -21.34 13.46 -18.38
CA GLY A 687 -21.67 13.39 -16.95
C GLY A 687 -21.36 12.06 -16.26
N TRP A 688 -21.00 11.01 -17.01
CA TRP A 688 -20.56 9.74 -16.44
C TRP A 688 -19.13 9.82 -15.95
N ALA A 689 -18.84 9.12 -14.86
CA ALA A 689 -17.49 8.93 -14.37
C ALA A 689 -17.38 7.61 -13.60
N LEU A 690 -16.20 6.99 -13.62
CA LEU A 690 -15.91 5.90 -12.70
C LEU A 690 -15.57 6.52 -11.33
N TRP A 691 -16.38 6.23 -10.32
CA TRP A 691 -16.24 6.77 -8.95
C TRP A 691 -15.26 5.98 -8.11
N GLY A 692 -15.25 4.66 -8.27
CA GLY A 692 -14.41 3.79 -7.45
C GLY A 692 -14.46 2.34 -7.89
N THR A 693 -13.46 1.59 -7.46
CA THR A 693 -13.51 0.12 -7.41
C THR A 693 -13.29 -0.35 -5.97
N ILE A 694 -14.20 -1.18 -5.46
CA ILE A 694 -14.13 -1.74 -4.10
C ILE A 694 -14.21 -3.25 -4.20
N HIS A 695 -13.09 -3.95 -4.00
CA HIS A 695 -13.01 -5.40 -4.21
C HIS A 695 -13.38 -5.79 -5.65
N ASP A 696 -14.56 -6.39 -5.85
CA ASP A 696 -15.14 -6.79 -7.13
C ASP A 696 -16.30 -5.89 -7.59
N GLU A 697 -16.57 -4.81 -6.85
CA GLU A 697 -17.55 -3.77 -7.14
C GLU A 697 -16.95 -2.65 -8.00
N LEU A 698 -17.67 -2.23 -9.04
CA LEU A 698 -17.44 -0.97 -9.76
C LEU A 698 -18.55 0.02 -9.40
N VAL A 699 -18.17 1.24 -9.06
CA VAL A 699 -19.12 2.31 -8.75
C VAL A 699 -18.97 3.41 -9.76
N PHE A 700 -20.08 3.83 -10.34
CA PHE A 700 -20.18 4.87 -11.35
C PHE A 700 -20.86 6.10 -10.76
N GLU A 701 -20.46 7.29 -11.17
CA GLU A 701 -21.25 8.51 -11.03
C GLU A 701 -22.04 8.74 -12.32
N LEU A 702 -23.36 8.89 -12.23
CA LEU A 702 -24.23 9.20 -13.36
C LEU A 702 -25.05 10.46 -13.06
N PRO A 703 -25.47 11.24 -14.08
CA PRO A 703 -26.50 12.27 -13.90
C PRO A 703 -27.81 11.68 -13.34
N GLU A 704 -28.54 12.43 -12.52
CA GLU A 704 -29.81 11.99 -11.91
C GLU A 704 -30.90 11.61 -12.94
N GLU A 705 -30.79 12.14 -14.15
CA GLU A 705 -31.64 11.88 -15.31
C GLU A 705 -31.34 10.55 -16.05
N PHE A 706 -30.42 9.72 -15.54
CA PHE A 706 -30.14 8.41 -16.13
C PHE A 706 -31.39 7.54 -16.30
N THR A 707 -31.33 6.66 -17.30
CA THR A 707 -32.42 5.83 -17.78
C THR A 707 -32.23 4.35 -17.43
N ARG A 708 -33.25 3.53 -17.68
CA ARG A 708 -33.11 2.07 -17.57
C ARG A 708 -32.10 1.50 -18.58
N GLU A 709 -31.93 2.15 -19.73
CA GLU A 709 -30.94 1.72 -20.73
C GLU A 709 -29.51 1.94 -20.21
N ASP A 710 -29.28 3.01 -19.45
CA ASP A 710 -27.99 3.28 -18.82
C ASP A 710 -27.61 2.19 -17.80
N ILE A 711 -28.58 1.72 -17.02
CA ILE A 711 -28.40 0.56 -16.13
C ILE A 711 -28.10 -0.71 -16.93
N ALA A 712 -28.80 -0.93 -18.05
CA ALA A 712 -28.55 -2.08 -18.93
C ALA A 712 -27.14 -2.02 -19.57
N VAL A 713 -26.61 -0.83 -19.87
CA VAL A 713 -25.23 -0.65 -20.31
C VAL A 713 -24.25 -1.10 -19.22
N ILE A 714 -24.44 -0.66 -17.98
CA ILE A 714 -23.59 -1.07 -16.85
C ILE A 714 -23.65 -2.58 -16.63
N GLU A 715 -24.85 -3.18 -16.69
CA GLU A 715 -25.02 -4.62 -16.58
C GLU A 715 -24.28 -5.38 -17.69
N ARG A 716 -24.37 -4.92 -18.94
CA ARG A 716 -23.63 -5.52 -20.07
C ARG A 716 -22.12 -5.38 -19.89
N ILE A 717 -21.63 -4.23 -19.43
CA ILE A 717 -20.21 -4.03 -19.12
C ILE A 717 -19.75 -5.07 -18.12
N MET A 718 -20.44 -5.20 -16.98
CA MET A 718 -20.08 -6.19 -15.97
C MET A 718 -20.14 -7.62 -16.51
N THR A 719 -21.20 -7.97 -17.24
CA THR A 719 -21.45 -9.37 -17.60
C THR A 719 -20.72 -9.84 -18.85
N GLN A 720 -20.35 -8.94 -19.77
CA GLN A 720 -19.86 -9.29 -21.11
C GLN A 720 -18.40 -8.88 -21.37
N SER A 721 -17.80 -8.02 -20.53
CA SER A 721 -16.40 -7.58 -20.74
C SER A 721 -15.38 -8.71 -20.62
N TYR A 722 -15.69 -9.77 -19.88
CA TYR A 722 -14.81 -10.93 -19.70
C TYR A 722 -15.61 -12.22 -19.67
N SER A 723 -15.28 -13.18 -20.54
CA SER A 723 -15.98 -14.48 -20.61
C SER A 723 -15.26 -15.56 -19.81
N TRP A 724 -16.02 -16.27 -18.96
CA TRP A 724 -15.63 -17.52 -18.31
C TRP A 724 -16.10 -18.75 -19.10
N GLY A 725 -15.90 -18.75 -20.42
CA GLY A 725 -16.41 -19.80 -21.30
C GLY A 725 -17.94 -19.86 -21.27
N ASN A 726 -18.50 -21.01 -20.89
CA ASN A 726 -19.95 -21.21 -20.75
C ASN A 726 -20.50 -20.80 -19.37
N VAL A 727 -19.65 -20.44 -18.41
CA VAL A 727 -20.12 -19.95 -17.11
C VAL A 727 -20.49 -18.47 -17.26
N ALA A 728 -21.79 -18.18 -17.33
CA ALA A 728 -22.26 -16.79 -17.43
C ALA A 728 -21.77 -15.94 -16.24
N ASN A 729 -21.57 -14.65 -16.44
CA ASN A 729 -21.41 -13.71 -15.34
C ASN A 729 -22.77 -13.28 -14.79
N GLY A 730 -22.76 -12.62 -13.64
CA GLY A 730 -23.92 -11.88 -13.14
C GLY A 730 -23.45 -10.69 -12.31
N THR A 731 -24.33 -9.71 -12.15
CA THR A 731 -24.08 -8.55 -11.29
C THR A 731 -25.29 -8.20 -10.44
N ASP A 732 -25.06 -7.65 -9.25
CA ASP A 732 -26.06 -6.96 -8.43
C ASP A 732 -25.83 -5.46 -8.58
N ILE A 733 -26.87 -4.72 -8.98
CA ILE A 733 -26.81 -3.26 -9.17
C ILE A 733 -27.60 -2.57 -8.07
N ALA A 734 -27.01 -1.51 -7.48
CA ALA A 734 -27.64 -0.66 -6.48
C ALA A 734 -27.42 0.82 -6.81
N ILE A 735 -28.49 1.62 -6.74
CA ILE A 735 -28.45 3.07 -6.99
C ILE A 735 -28.53 3.79 -5.66
N MET A 736 -27.68 4.80 -5.46
CA MET A 736 -27.55 5.48 -4.18
C MET A 736 -27.15 6.95 -4.31
N LEU A 737 -27.70 7.81 -3.45
CA LEU A 737 -27.20 9.19 -3.25
C LEU A 737 -26.10 9.25 -2.18
N ARG A 738 -26.09 8.26 -1.28
CA ARG A 738 -25.12 8.11 -0.20
C ARG A 738 -24.60 6.69 -0.23
N TRP A 739 -23.29 6.53 -0.21
CA TRP A 739 -22.69 5.21 -0.30
C TRP A 739 -23.11 4.32 0.88
N GLY A 740 -23.46 3.07 0.58
CA GLY A 740 -24.00 2.11 1.54
C GLY A 740 -25.50 2.26 1.84
N LYS A 741 -26.22 3.18 1.18
CA LYS A 741 -27.69 3.29 1.24
C LYS A 741 -28.30 3.15 -0.17
N GLY A 742 -28.03 2.02 -0.82
CA GLY A 742 -28.53 1.75 -2.16
C GLY A 742 -29.91 1.09 -2.19
N VAL A 743 -30.64 1.34 -3.27
CA VAL A 743 -31.89 0.66 -3.64
C VAL A 743 -31.72 -0.04 -4.98
N THR A 744 -32.58 -1.01 -5.28
CA THR A 744 -32.56 -1.68 -6.58
C THR A 744 -32.99 -0.74 -7.71
N PRO A 745 -32.63 -0.99 -8.98
CA PRO A 745 -33.14 -0.25 -10.14
C PRO A 745 -34.66 -0.14 -10.18
N ASP A 746 -35.37 -1.23 -9.88
CA ASP A 746 -36.84 -1.21 -9.90
C ASP A 746 -37.45 -0.35 -8.81
N GLU A 747 -36.90 -0.41 -7.59
CA GLU A 747 -37.31 0.48 -6.50
C GLU A 747 -37.01 1.95 -6.82
N TRP A 748 -35.85 2.24 -7.41
CA TRP A 748 -35.47 3.61 -7.79
C TRP A 748 -36.46 4.23 -8.78
N PHE A 749 -36.71 3.55 -9.91
CA PHE A 749 -37.62 4.08 -10.94
C PHE A 749 -39.06 4.14 -10.46
N LYS A 750 -39.51 3.20 -9.63
CA LYS A 750 -40.84 3.26 -8.99
C LYS A 750 -40.99 4.48 -8.08
N ASN A 751 -39.95 4.80 -7.29
CA ASN A 751 -39.97 5.97 -6.42
C ASN A 751 -39.91 7.28 -7.24
N LYS A 752 -39.16 7.30 -8.35
CA LYS A 752 -39.05 8.45 -9.25
C LYS A 752 -40.35 8.73 -10.02
N GLU A 753 -41.12 7.69 -10.36
CA GLU A 753 -42.45 7.84 -10.96
C GLU A 753 -43.52 8.31 -9.96
N ALA A 754 -43.30 8.06 -8.65
CA ALA A 754 -44.23 8.45 -7.59
C ALA A 754 -44.00 9.86 -7.03
N ALA A 755 -42.80 10.44 -7.26
CA ALA A 755 -42.42 11.79 -6.88
C ALA A 755 -42.71 12.78 -8.00
#